data_AF-A0A5J4V3J7-F1
#
_entry.id   AF-A0A5J4V3J7-F1
#
_cell.length_a   1.000
_cell.length_b   1.000
_cell.length_c   1.000
_cell.angle_alpha   90.00
_cell.angle_beta   90.00
_cell.angle_gamma   90.00
#
_symmetry.space_group_name_H-M   'P 1'
#
loop_
_entity.id
_entity.type
_entity.pdbx_description
1 polymer ?
#
loop_
_entity_poly.entity_id
_entity_poly.type
_entity_poly.pdbx_seq_one_letter_code
_entity_poly.pdbx_strand_id
1 'polypeptide(L)'
;MYTPVAQQVFHVDVPTATISGNNNVGCGHVNWPCETIDYALQQCAFRHPIVSGNVRKIGIISGYIVNQTYSLTTTFEDRVEIQNSLNYADDNASTTVLSDLIFMDDGYFNVNLGTVAFRFLNFKVSGRNSIYVIKGDTLASGIEISECQMSMTGSEFNISIGLVDLQHGTLIIDKLTVRDITLAGGPIIKSISTAGSISISNSSFENIKRLDPGNILGQIDLDGSDDEYIISNCIFSNIETSYGNGGCMELYIQNRGQASVNNCSFTSCSAEDNGGAIFASISSGGKLILDYYCEFFNCTAFGNGGAIYVTIDGTLSKVNISGRVIISSCTAGNDGGALYFDSLGGQVLISNVYVYNCSAILTGGGFRGQMQNAAQITLDDECEFYQCTSEDGGALFVYSNSPSTKFASNSVIIHDCIANYNSITTFTTGLGGGICLMCDGDYAVSPELFNLTGLRIYNNSAAIAGQSVFIVSNKFVEWCQLGTAGQYVKGNYSDAYSNYSELEGLNGIYNDMLSLPSASVQYYQKYLQQYWDTPRGQIFHILNRSPYGTNDTGCGLFDNPCRTFEYAIQQQPYIYKDGVKTFIDEKKIGICSPGYDLNAPVSLSKTASNTSTIWIVKELFRMQSEMTGQAEIKILKNNDNSKENGKQGWISAAEGLQLRMHGLNIIMDSSQLTIPIIYIEGANSLLELNTVTFSGIKLSPTTKATGIVQINYDNSQLIAQSCIFKNILIQSKGGNAIRILNNGQQPIITTINACEFNNISSIGDSSGLGGSAIFMESKHGSKLIIEDSCQFTKCIVDKGNGGAIYIDIDFTSEFLFKIHEATIQECSVVADTTKEIPPTGYGGGIFLTGTGDNNASLEKLDLHGMKIYNNTATKGGQSLYAAMSKLASWCRFGSLGEFVKGNYSDDTSSEPDLQGIIANRETFISYTSDLILSDTYNLEDYWRVLTANADLYVRSDGNDDLFCTSTFPCKRLDAYHLNNNINIPYIYQVYIMDSSTINYKAEITQTFSERIYGPLANESTTVRNLLIETEGQFDVKGKILFNYINFVVQATSLSNGQHTIQGLLSTSQISLQNCQYHMASSEISIGKSLVCMLKGGTQTITNLTVSDITSVENIIKAEFDESGTLTISNSQFERVTKTSNSVIGGTTKVILSYASNQVSISNSQFK
;
A
#
# COMPACT_ATOMS: atom_id res chain seq x y z
N MET A 1 -35.41 18.13 -86.54
CA MET A 1 -35.81 17.15 -85.51
C MET A 1 -34.82 17.37 -84.36
N TYR A 2 -35.24 18.07 -83.30
CA TYR A 2 -34.35 18.41 -82.18
C TYR A 2 -34.42 17.27 -81.14
N THR A 3 -33.30 16.62 -80.87
CA THR A 3 -33.19 15.65 -79.77
C THR A 3 -33.09 16.40 -78.43
N PRO A 4 -33.66 15.87 -77.33
CA PRO A 4 -33.48 16.46 -76.00
C PRO A 4 -32.01 16.49 -75.58
N VAL A 5 -31.58 17.53 -74.86
CA VAL A 5 -30.26 17.60 -74.24
C VAL A 5 -30.21 16.59 -73.09
N ALA A 6 -29.17 15.73 -73.08
CA ALA A 6 -29.04 14.66 -72.10
C ALA A 6 -28.91 15.22 -70.68
N GLN A 7 -29.65 14.63 -69.74
CA GLN A 7 -29.68 15.01 -68.32
C GLN A 7 -29.96 16.51 -68.03
N GLN A 8 -30.47 17.27 -69.02
CA GLN A 8 -30.64 18.73 -68.93
C GLN A 8 -29.33 19.50 -68.63
N VAL A 9 -28.15 18.92 -68.94
CA VAL A 9 -26.84 19.58 -68.77
C VAL A 9 -26.45 20.24 -70.09
N PHE A 10 -26.38 21.57 -70.11
CA PHE A 10 -26.03 22.33 -71.31
C PHE A 10 -24.53 22.56 -71.37
N HIS A 11 -23.85 21.97 -72.37
CA HIS A 11 -22.39 22.03 -72.47
C HIS A 11 -21.88 23.32 -73.11
N VAL A 12 -20.71 23.77 -72.65
CA VAL A 12 -19.95 24.91 -73.21
C VAL A 12 -18.52 24.50 -73.57
N ASP A 13 -17.99 25.07 -74.66
CA ASP A 13 -16.60 24.90 -75.10
C ASP A 13 -16.10 26.18 -75.78
N VAL A 14 -14.77 26.31 -75.93
CA VAL A 14 -14.16 27.46 -76.59
C VAL A 14 -14.41 27.44 -78.10
N PRO A 15 -14.48 28.62 -78.76
CA PRO A 15 -14.67 28.70 -80.22
C PRO A 15 -13.55 28.03 -81.03
N THR A 16 -12.38 27.88 -80.42
CA THR A 16 -11.15 27.31 -81.02
C THR A 16 -10.98 25.81 -80.78
N ALA A 17 -11.93 25.17 -80.09
CA ALA A 17 -11.88 23.73 -79.81
C ALA A 17 -12.12 22.90 -81.09
N THR A 18 -11.75 21.61 -81.04
CA THR A 18 -11.97 20.66 -82.13
C THR A 18 -13.45 20.55 -82.51
N ILE A 19 -14.34 20.71 -81.53
CA ILE A 19 -15.77 20.96 -81.71
C ILE A 19 -16.04 22.35 -81.15
N SER A 20 -16.01 23.36 -82.02
CA SER A 20 -16.15 24.77 -81.60
C SER A 20 -17.50 25.01 -80.91
N GLY A 21 -17.47 25.66 -79.74
CA GLY A 21 -18.65 26.25 -79.15
C GLY A 21 -19.30 27.26 -80.09
N ASN A 22 -20.63 27.23 -80.23
CA ASN A 22 -21.36 28.14 -81.12
C ASN A 22 -22.72 28.52 -80.53
N ASN A 23 -22.92 29.81 -80.24
CA ASN A 23 -24.16 30.35 -79.67
C ASN A 23 -25.30 30.43 -80.70
N ASN A 24 -25.86 29.27 -81.04
CA ASN A 24 -27.07 29.16 -81.86
C ASN A 24 -28.18 28.38 -81.13
N VAL A 25 -29.41 28.46 -81.65
CA VAL A 25 -30.61 27.85 -81.05
C VAL A 25 -30.54 26.33 -80.85
N GLY A 26 -29.57 25.64 -81.48
CA GLY A 26 -29.36 24.20 -81.37
C GLY A 26 -28.25 23.79 -80.40
N CYS A 27 -27.53 24.73 -79.80
CA CYS A 27 -26.40 24.41 -78.92
C CYS A 27 -26.84 23.83 -77.56
N GLY A 28 -25.88 23.26 -76.83
CA GLY A 28 -26.04 22.74 -75.48
C GLY A 28 -25.83 21.23 -75.34
N HIS A 29 -25.62 20.51 -76.45
CA HIS A 29 -25.19 19.12 -76.40
C HIS A 29 -23.65 19.07 -76.27
N VAL A 30 -23.09 18.02 -75.67
CA VAL A 30 -21.63 17.84 -75.57
C VAL A 30 -20.90 17.87 -76.93
N ASN A 31 -21.54 17.38 -78.01
CA ASN A 31 -21.00 17.43 -79.38
C ASN A 31 -21.39 18.70 -80.17
N TRP A 32 -22.25 19.54 -79.60
CA TRP A 32 -22.63 20.85 -80.14
C TRP A 32 -22.73 21.86 -78.99
N PRO A 33 -21.60 22.15 -78.32
CA PRO A 33 -21.61 22.99 -77.14
C PRO A 33 -21.96 24.43 -77.50
N CYS A 34 -22.53 25.15 -76.54
CA CYS A 34 -22.66 26.60 -76.64
C CYS A 34 -21.28 27.26 -76.48
N GLU A 35 -21.14 28.49 -76.97
CA GLU A 35 -19.89 29.23 -76.87
C GLU A 35 -19.73 29.91 -75.50
N THR A 36 -20.83 30.42 -74.94
CA THR A 36 -20.82 31.14 -73.65
C THR A 36 -21.75 30.53 -72.61
N ILE A 37 -21.36 30.62 -71.35
CA ILE A 37 -22.17 30.15 -70.20
C ILE A 37 -23.52 30.87 -70.13
N ASP A 38 -23.55 32.18 -70.35
CA ASP A 38 -24.80 32.96 -70.35
C ASP A 38 -25.79 32.46 -71.41
N TYR A 39 -25.30 32.16 -72.61
CA TYR A 39 -26.14 31.66 -73.69
C TYR A 39 -26.61 30.23 -73.39
N ALA A 40 -25.75 29.38 -72.84
CA ALA A 40 -26.14 28.04 -72.39
C ALA A 40 -27.22 28.08 -71.29
N LEU A 41 -27.13 29.00 -70.33
CA LEU A 41 -28.16 29.23 -69.32
C LEU A 41 -29.48 29.72 -69.94
N GLN A 42 -29.44 30.65 -70.89
CA GLN A 42 -30.62 31.12 -71.63
C GLN A 42 -31.27 29.98 -72.43
N GLN A 43 -30.48 29.14 -73.12
CA GLN A 43 -30.99 27.99 -73.85
C GLN A 43 -31.60 26.94 -72.91
N CYS A 44 -30.98 26.71 -71.76
CA CYS A 44 -31.54 25.85 -70.71
C CYS A 44 -32.89 26.38 -70.22
N ALA A 45 -32.99 27.67 -69.90
CA ALA A 45 -34.23 28.33 -69.50
C ALA A 45 -35.33 28.25 -70.57
N PHE A 46 -34.98 28.47 -71.83
CA PHE A 46 -35.93 28.44 -72.94
C PHE A 46 -36.44 27.03 -73.25
N ARG A 47 -35.55 26.03 -73.28
CA ARG A 47 -35.89 24.64 -73.66
C ARG A 47 -36.47 23.84 -72.50
N HIS A 48 -36.15 24.22 -71.25
CA HIS A 48 -36.62 23.59 -70.02
C HIS A 48 -37.11 24.66 -69.03
N PRO A 49 -38.33 25.21 -69.22
CA PRO A 49 -38.90 26.21 -68.32
C PRO A 49 -39.29 25.63 -66.95
N ILE A 50 -39.54 24.31 -66.87
CA ILE A 50 -39.69 23.55 -65.61
C ILE A 50 -38.53 22.55 -65.57
N VAL A 51 -37.58 22.77 -64.67
CA VAL A 51 -36.38 21.92 -64.50
C VAL A 51 -36.58 20.92 -63.36
N SER A 52 -36.04 19.71 -63.53
CA SER A 52 -36.11 18.67 -62.49
C SER A 52 -35.32 19.11 -61.26
N GLY A 53 -35.98 19.18 -60.10
CA GLY A 53 -35.34 19.58 -58.84
C GLY A 53 -34.97 21.06 -58.74
N ASN A 54 -35.50 21.93 -59.62
CA ASN A 54 -35.19 23.37 -59.65
C ASN A 54 -33.70 23.70 -59.81
N VAL A 55 -32.92 22.84 -60.49
CA VAL A 55 -31.49 23.08 -60.76
C VAL A 55 -31.23 23.21 -62.26
N ARG A 56 -30.59 24.29 -62.68
CA ARG A 56 -30.09 24.50 -64.05
C ARG A 56 -28.63 24.12 -64.15
N LYS A 57 -28.30 23.18 -65.04
CA LYS A 57 -26.96 22.59 -65.11
C LYS A 57 -26.19 23.01 -66.36
N ILE A 58 -24.95 23.43 -66.16
CA ILE A 58 -23.99 23.78 -67.22
C ILE A 58 -22.80 22.82 -67.14
N GLY A 59 -22.47 22.20 -68.27
CA GLY A 59 -21.34 21.27 -68.38
C GLY A 59 -20.13 21.94 -69.04
N ILE A 60 -19.04 22.11 -68.30
CA ILE A 60 -17.79 22.66 -68.80
C ILE A 60 -17.01 21.57 -69.54
N ILE A 61 -16.73 21.76 -70.83
CA ILE A 61 -15.73 20.96 -71.53
C ILE A 61 -14.34 21.45 -71.10
N SER A 62 -13.48 20.53 -70.67
CA SER A 62 -12.20 20.85 -70.04
C SER A 62 -11.31 21.70 -70.95
N GLY A 63 -10.79 22.80 -70.42
CA GLY A 63 -10.02 23.81 -71.16
C GLY A 63 -10.80 25.09 -71.47
N TYR A 64 -12.05 25.20 -70.99
CA TYR A 64 -12.87 26.39 -71.18
C TYR A 64 -12.22 27.64 -70.57
N ILE A 65 -12.19 28.74 -71.33
CA ILE A 65 -11.57 30.01 -70.92
C ILE A 65 -12.65 30.98 -70.43
N VAL A 66 -12.46 31.48 -69.20
CA VAL A 66 -13.23 32.57 -68.59
C VAL A 66 -12.43 33.86 -68.75
N ASN A 67 -12.82 34.71 -69.69
CA ASN A 67 -12.17 35.98 -70.03
C ASN A 67 -13.15 37.18 -70.03
N GLN A 68 -14.32 37.00 -69.43
CA GLN A 68 -15.35 38.01 -69.27
C GLN A 68 -16.05 37.80 -67.93
N THR A 69 -16.84 38.80 -67.51
CA THR A 69 -17.69 38.67 -66.32
C THR A 69 -18.96 37.88 -66.64
N TYR A 70 -19.20 36.81 -65.88
CA TYR A 70 -20.46 36.07 -65.91
C TYR A 70 -21.33 36.49 -64.73
N SER A 71 -22.33 37.33 -64.98
CA SER A 71 -23.29 37.76 -63.96
C SER A 71 -24.40 36.73 -63.80
N LEU A 72 -24.22 35.82 -62.84
CA LEU A 72 -25.15 34.75 -62.58
C LEU A 72 -26.26 35.26 -61.66
N THR A 73 -27.48 35.28 -62.20
CA THR A 73 -28.72 35.54 -61.46
C THR A 73 -29.64 34.36 -61.65
N THR A 74 -30.18 33.83 -60.55
CA THR A 74 -31.26 32.87 -60.67
C THR A 74 -32.58 33.63 -60.76
N THR A 75 -33.36 33.38 -61.82
CA THR A 75 -34.72 33.92 -61.94
C THR A 75 -35.68 32.78 -61.62
N PHE A 76 -36.69 33.03 -60.77
CA PHE A 76 -37.75 32.08 -60.41
C PHE A 76 -37.33 30.83 -59.58
N GLU A 77 -36.79 31.02 -58.38
CA GLU A 77 -36.51 29.94 -57.38
C GLU A 77 -35.54 28.82 -57.81
N ASP A 78 -34.81 28.98 -58.93
CA ASP A 78 -33.86 27.98 -59.43
C ASP A 78 -32.46 28.11 -58.78
N ARG A 79 -31.72 27.00 -58.62
CA ARG A 79 -30.28 26.92 -58.30
C ARG A 79 -29.48 26.67 -59.58
N VAL A 80 -28.32 27.31 -59.78
CA VAL A 80 -27.45 27.04 -60.94
C VAL A 80 -26.32 26.12 -60.52
N GLU A 81 -26.04 25.08 -61.29
CA GLU A 81 -24.92 24.16 -61.08
C GLU A 81 -24.00 24.15 -62.29
N ILE A 82 -22.79 24.66 -62.12
CA ILE A 82 -21.71 24.60 -63.10
C ILE A 82 -20.84 23.41 -62.74
N GLN A 83 -20.78 22.43 -63.63
CA GLN A 83 -20.07 21.18 -63.40
C GLN A 83 -19.26 20.76 -64.62
N ASN A 84 -18.47 19.69 -64.51
CA ASN A 84 -17.78 19.08 -65.64
C ASN A 84 -18.73 18.58 -66.76
N SER A 85 -18.16 18.36 -67.93
CA SER A 85 -18.88 17.77 -69.06
C SER A 85 -19.35 16.33 -68.81
N LEU A 86 -20.41 15.92 -69.52
CA LEU A 86 -20.92 14.54 -69.46
C LEU A 86 -20.04 13.64 -70.32
N ASN A 87 -19.84 12.39 -69.91
CA ASN A 87 -19.10 11.43 -70.71
C ASN A 87 -19.96 10.93 -71.88
N TYR A 88 -19.69 11.45 -73.09
CA TYR A 88 -20.41 11.04 -74.29
C TYR A 88 -20.21 9.55 -74.63
N ALA A 89 -19.06 8.98 -74.29
CA ALA A 89 -18.74 7.57 -74.59
C ALA A 89 -19.47 6.58 -73.67
N ASP A 90 -20.15 7.06 -72.63
CA ASP A 90 -20.81 6.27 -71.59
C ASP A 90 -22.22 6.79 -71.33
N ASP A 91 -23.10 6.68 -72.33
CA ASP A 91 -24.53 7.04 -72.28
C ASP A 91 -24.86 8.45 -71.72
N ASN A 92 -23.91 9.40 -71.81
CA ASN A 92 -23.99 10.74 -71.20
C ASN A 92 -24.10 10.70 -69.66
N ALA A 93 -23.39 9.79 -69.00
CA ALA A 93 -23.29 9.72 -67.56
C ALA A 93 -22.45 10.88 -66.98
N SER A 94 -22.75 11.27 -65.73
CA SER A 94 -21.93 12.21 -64.94
C SER A 94 -20.57 11.59 -64.61
N THR A 95 -19.50 12.39 -64.60
CA THR A 95 -18.14 11.92 -64.32
C THR A 95 -17.58 12.58 -63.07
N THR A 96 -16.55 12.00 -62.45
CA THR A 96 -15.78 12.63 -61.35
C THR A 96 -14.48 13.26 -61.84
N VAL A 97 -14.21 13.24 -63.15
CA VAL A 97 -12.99 13.82 -63.72
C VAL A 97 -13.16 15.33 -63.77
N LEU A 98 -12.21 16.06 -63.17
CA LEU A 98 -12.28 17.52 -63.12
C LEU A 98 -12.18 18.11 -64.52
N SER A 99 -13.02 19.09 -64.82
CA SER A 99 -12.85 19.93 -66.01
C SER A 99 -12.05 21.18 -65.66
N ASP A 100 -11.02 21.45 -66.43
CA ASP A 100 -10.20 22.66 -66.29
C ASP A 100 -11.02 23.89 -66.74
N LEU A 101 -11.17 24.84 -65.83
CA LEU A 101 -11.78 26.14 -66.06
C LEU A 101 -10.70 27.21 -65.89
N ILE A 102 -10.27 27.82 -67.00
CA ILE A 102 -9.07 28.65 -67.08
C ILE A 102 -9.45 30.13 -67.03
N PHE A 103 -8.94 30.88 -66.07
CA PHE A 103 -9.26 32.30 -65.87
C PHE A 103 -8.18 33.22 -66.46
N MET A 104 -8.55 34.01 -67.47
CA MET A 104 -7.71 34.98 -68.18
C MET A 104 -8.39 36.36 -68.22
N ASP A 105 -7.66 37.42 -68.59
CA ASP A 105 -8.19 38.77 -68.92
C ASP A 105 -9.30 39.31 -67.97
N ASP A 106 -9.03 39.35 -66.66
CA ASP A 106 -9.96 39.81 -65.61
C ASP A 106 -11.35 39.11 -65.60
N GLY A 107 -11.47 37.94 -66.23
CA GLY A 107 -12.69 37.14 -66.23
C GLY A 107 -13.00 36.54 -64.86
N TYR A 108 -14.28 36.57 -64.45
CA TYR A 108 -14.74 36.04 -63.16
C TYR A 108 -16.25 35.74 -63.15
N PHE A 109 -16.71 35.00 -62.14
CA PHE A 109 -18.14 34.79 -61.87
C PHE A 109 -18.65 35.78 -60.83
N ASN A 110 -19.70 36.52 -61.14
CA ASN A 110 -20.40 37.38 -60.19
C ASN A 110 -21.76 36.78 -59.82
N VAL A 111 -21.90 36.31 -58.60
CA VAL A 111 -23.15 35.76 -58.06
C VAL A 111 -23.89 36.88 -57.35
N ASN A 112 -24.96 37.38 -57.97
CA ASN A 112 -25.71 38.55 -57.46
C ASN A 112 -27.06 38.18 -56.84
N LEU A 113 -27.64 37.04 -57.20
CA LEU A 113 -28.95 36.60 -56.73
C LEU A 113 -29.09 35.08 -56.84
N GLY A 114 -29.45 34.42 -55.74
CA GLY A 114 -29.67 32.97 -55.66
C GLY A 114 -28.39 32.17 -55.44
N THR A 115 -28.51 30.84 -55.49
CA THR A 115 -27.38 29.92 -55.23
C THR A 115 -26.76 29.42 -56.53
N VAL A 116 -25.45 29.56 -56.64
CA VAL A 116 -24.62 28.98 -57.69
C VAL A 116 -23.66 27.96 -57.09
N ALA A 117 -23.73 26.73 -57.59
CA ALA A 117 -22.89 25.63 -57.20
C ALA A 117 -21.85 25.32 -58.28
N PHE A 118 -20.62 25.09 -57.85
CA PHE A 118 -19.50 24.66 -58.67
C PHE A 118 -19.09 23.25 -58.25
N ARG A 119 -19.06 22.30 -59.20
CA ARG A 119 -18.78 20.89 -58.89
C ARG A 119 -17.88 20.20 -59.90
N PHE A 120 -16.91 19.41 -59.45
CA PHE A 120 -15.97 18.69 -60.33
C PHE A 120 -15.20 19.63 -61.27
N LEU A 121 -14.78 20.79 -60.77
CA LEU A 121 -14.03 21.78 -61.55
C LEU A 121 -12.62 21.94 -61.00
N ASN A 122 -11.66 22.17 -61.90
CA ASN A 122 -10.34 22.67 -61.55
C ASN A 122 -10.22 24.15 -61.96
N PHE A 123 -10.28 25.04 -60.97
CA PHE A 123 -10.10 26.48 -61.17
C PHE A 123 -8.62 26.78 -61.45
N LYS A 124 -8.28 26.95 -62.73
CA LYS A 124 -6.93 27.26 -63.20
C LYS A 124 -6.74 28.77 -63.31
N VAL A 125 -6.03 29.37 -62.35
CA VAL A 125 -5.83 30.83 -62.26
C VAL A 125 -4.48 31.24 -62.85
N SER A 126 -4.46 32.34 -63.60
CA SER A 126 -3.26 32.94 -64.20
C SER A 126 -2.76 34.16 -63.43
N GLY A 127 -1.44 34.41 -63.46
CA GLY A 127 -0.76 35.41 -62.62
C GLY A 127 -0.98 36.89 -62.97
N ARG A 128 -2.00 37.25 -63.77
CA ARG A 128 -2.31 38.65 -64.14
C ARG A 128 -3.70 39.14 -63.73
N ASN A 129 -4.53 38.28 -63.14
CA ASN A 129 -5.92 38.64 -62.82
C ASN A 129 -5.97 39.64 -61.64
N SER A 130 -6.84 40.64 -61.74
CA SER A 130 -7.05 41.66 -60.70
C SER A 130 -8.34 41.45 -59.86
N ILE A 131 -9.15 40.45 -60.19
CA ILE A 131 -10.47 40.18 -59.57
C ILE A 131 -10.62 38.69 -59.25
N TYR A 132 -11.05 38.36 -58.02
CA TYR A 132 -11.28 36.98 -57.54
C TYR A 132 -12.13 36.14 -58.51
N VAL A 133 -11.82 34.85 -58.59
CA VAL A 133 -12.45 33.89 -59.52
C VAL A 133 -13.98 33.87 -59.39
N ILE A 134 -14.48 33.95 -58.16
CA ILE A 134 -15.91 34.02 -57.83
C ILE A 134 -16.12 35.19 -56.88
N LYS A 135 -17.11 36.02 -57.16
CA LYS A 135 -17.51 37.15 -56.35
C LYS A 135 -18.97 37.03 -55.93
N GLY A 136 -19.29 37.33 -54.67
CA GLY A 136 -20.65 37.41 -54.15
C GLY A 136 -20.90 38.74 -53.46
N ASP A 137 -21.72 39.61 -54.06
CA ASP A 137 -21.82 41.03 -53.69
C ASP A 137 -23.12 41.41 -52.97
N THR A 138 -24.08 40.49 -52.79
CA THR A 138 -25.39 40.79 -52.17
C THR A 138 -25.80 39.78 -51.10
N LEU A 139 -26.66 40.15 -50.16
CA LEU A 139 -27.18 39.25 -49.11
C LEU A 139 -27.92 38.02 -49.66
N ALA A 140 -28.36 38.06 -50.92
CA ALA A 140 -29.04 36.94 -51.58
C ALA A 140 -28.09 36.03 -52.38
N SER A 141 -26.78 36.26 -52.29
CA SER A 141 -25.76 35.47 -53.00
C SER A 141 -25.47 34.17 -52.23
N GLY A 142 -25.65 33.02 -52.88
CA GLY A 142 -25.24 31.72 -52.35
C GLY A 142 -24.15 31.13 -53.23
N ILE A 143 -23.00 30.79 -52.66
CA ILE A 143 -21.90 30.13 -53.37
C ILE A 143 -21.67 28.75 -52.75
N GLU A 144 -21.77 27.69 -53.55
CA GLU A 144 -21.44 26.32 -53.15
C GLU A 144 -20.26 25.82 -53.99
N ILE A 145 -19.22 25.29 -53.36
CA ILE A 145 -18.08 24.67 -54.05
C ILE A 145 -17.92 23.27 -53.51
N SER A 146 -18.05 22.26 -54.38
CA SER A 146 -18.01 20.85 -53.98
C SER A 146 -17.15 20.00 -54.90
N GLU A 147 -16.28 19.15 -54.34
CA GLU A 147 -15.43 18.24 -55.13
C GLU A 147 -14.62 18.98 -56.21
N CYS A 148 -13.99 20.09 -55.83
CA CYS A 148 -13.28 20.98 -56.74
C CYS A 148 -11.80 21.10 -56.37
N GLN A 149 -11.00 21.57 -57.32
CA GLN A 149 -9.59 21.89 -57.12
C GLN A 149 -9.30 23.33 -57.56
N MET A 150 -8.35 23.99 -56.92
CA MET A 150 -7.71 25.21 -57.43
C MET A 150 -6.25 24.92 -57.78
N SER A 151 -5.80 25.40 -58.94
CA SER A 151 -4.40 25.28 -59.38
C SER A 151 -3.96 26.47 -60.22
N MET A 152 -2.64 26.61 -60.41
CA MET A 152 -2.06 27.68 -61.22
C MET A 152 -1.82 27.21 -62.67
N THR A 153 -1.95 28.09 -63.65
CA THR A 153 -1.70 27.76 -65.08
C THR A 153 -0.21 27.56 -65.42
N GLY A 154 0.71 27.78 -64.48
CA GLY A 154 2.15 27.53 -64.59
C GLY A 154 2.86 27.78 -63.26
N SER A 155 3.99 27.10 -63.03
CA SER A 155 4.73 27.11 -61.76
C SER A 155 5.70 28.28 -61.57
N GLU A 156 5.94 29.09 -62.60
CA GLU A 156 6.90 30.22 -62.56
C GLU A 156 6.26 31.57 -62.18
N PHE A 157 4.93 31.62 -62.04
CA PHE A 157 4.20 32.86 -61.76
C PHE A 157 3.64 32.83 -60.33
N ASN A 158 3.36 34.00 -59.75
CA ASN A 158 2.55 34.13 -58.53
C ASN A 158 1.15 34.59 -58.93
N ILE A 159 0.10 34.22 -58.20
CA ILE A 159 -1.24 34.78 -58.42
C ILE A 159 -1.49 35.97 -57.47
N SER A 160 -2.14 37.01 -57.96
CA SER A 160 -2.40 38.26 -57.20
C SER A 160 -3.74 38.27 -56.45
N ILE A 161 -4.51 37.17 -56.54
CA ILE A 161 -5.87 37.03 -56.00
C ILE A 161 -6.20 35.55 -55.77
N GLY A 162 -7.22 35.28 -54.96
CA GLY A 162 -7.73 33.94 -54.63
C GLY A 162 -8.96 33.48 -55.41
N LEU A 163 -9.65 32.50 -54.83
CA LEU A 163 -10.81 31.82 -55.38
C LEU A 163 -12.13 32.56 -55.14
N VAL A 164 -12.40 33.02 -53.91
CA VAL A 164 -13.69 33.63 -53.57
C VAL A 164 -13.52 34.99 -52.92
N ASP A 165 -14.25 36.01 -53.37
CA ASP A 165 -14.50 37.27 -52.66
C ASP A 165 -16.00 37.36 -52.31
N LEU A 166 -16.34 37.01 -51.09
CA LEU A 166 -17.70 37.04 -50.56
C LEU A 166 -17.89 38.29 -49.71
N GLN A 167 -18.56 39.30 -50.27
CA GLN A 167 -18.88 40.54 -49.55
C GLN A 167 -20.13 40.38 -48.69
N HIS A 168 -21.12 39.63 -49.19
CA HIS A 168 -22.40 39.36 -48.53
C HIS A 168 -22.92 37.97 -48.96
N GLY A 169 -23.76 37.33 -48.13
CA GLY A 169 -24.43 36.06 -48.48
C GLY A 169 -23.89 34.81 -47.77
N THR A 170 -24.03 33.63 -48.38
CA THR A 170 -23.63 32.33 -47.81
C THR A 170 -22.56 31.66 -48.66
N LEU A 171 -21.57 31.05 -48.02
CA LEU A 171 -20.52 30.26 -48.67
C LEU A 171 -20.42 28.87 -48.04
N ILE A 172 -20.61 27.84 -48.86
CA ILE A 172 -20.44 26.44 -48.46
C ILE A 172 -19.36 25.83 -49.34
N ILE A 173 -18.31 25.31 -48.71
CA ILE A 173 -17.22 24.60 -49.36
C ILE A 173 -17.15 23.19 -48.78
N ASP A 174 -17.19 22.19 -49.64
CA ASP A 174 -17.02 20.78 -49.30
C ASP A 174 -16.01 20.12 -50.25
N LYS A 175 -14.97 19.46 -49.75
CA LYS A 175 -13.98 18.76 -50.59
C LYS A 175 -13.32 19.66 -51.64
N LEU A 176 -12.88 20.84 -51.24
CA LEU A 176 -12.00 21.68 -52.04
C LEU A 176 -10.55 21.30 -51.79
N THR A 177 -9.76 21.10 -52.84
CA THR A 177 -8.30 20.95 -52.75
C THR A 177 -7.61 22.16 -53.34
N VAL A 178 -6.82 22.86 -52.52
CA VAL A 178 -5.95 23.96 -52.96
C VAL A 178 -4.52 23.57 -52.68
N ARG A 179 -3.69 23.49 -53.72
CA ARG A 179 -2.31 23.05 -53.57
C ARG A 179 -1.32 23.76 -54.46
N ASP A 180 -0.09 23.89 -53.96
CA ASP A 180 1.07 24.41 -54.69
C ASP A 180 0.83 25.82 -55.25
N ILE A 181 0.38 26.73 -54.37
CA ILE A 181 0.02 28.11 -54.73
C ILE A 181 0.95 29.11 -54.04
N THR A 182 1.50 30.03 -54.83
CA THR A 182 2.15 31.24 -54.31
C THR A 182 1.26 32.46 -54.54
N LEU A 183 0.79 33.07 -53.45
CA LEU A 183 -0.05 34.26 -53.43
C LEU A 183 0.85 35.50 -53.30
N ALA A 184 0.76 36.42 -54.26
CA ALA A 184 1.35 37.75 -54.22
C ALA A 184 0.33 38.84 -53.85
N GLY A 185 -0.95 38.47 -53.67
CA GLY A 185 -2.00 39.38 -53.24
C GLY A 185 -3.24 38.62 -52.76
N GLY A 186 -3.72 38.99 -51.57
CA GLY A 186 -4.99 38.53 -51.00
C GLY A 186 -5.05 37.03 -50.61
N PRO A 187 -6.03 36.64 -49.79
CA PRO A 187 -6.27 35.24 -49.42
C PRO A 187 -6.91 34.40 -50.54
N ILE A 188 -6.99 33.08 -50.36
CA ILE A 188 -7.75 32.16 -51.23
C ILE A 188 -9.25 32.44 -51.10
N ILE A 189 -9.71 32.65 -49.89
CA ILE A 189 -11.09 33.01 -49.58
C ILE A 189 -11.04 34.35 -48.88
N LYS A 190 -11.69 35.35 -49.44
CA LYS A 190 -11.88 36.65 -48.82
C LYS A 190 -13.34 36.75 -48.45
N SER A 191 -13.63 36.95 -47.17
CA SER A 191 -14.99 37.18 -46.66
C SER A 191 -15.02 38.41 -45.76
N ILE A 192 -16.09 39.20 -45.78
CA ILE A 192 -16.28 40.33 -44.85
C ILE A 192 -17.52 40.15 -43.98
N SER A 193 -17.62 40.99 -42.94
CA SER A 193 -18.47 40.92 -41.74
C SER A 193 -19.99 40.79 -41.84
N THR A 194 -20.56 40.52 -43.02
CA THR A 194 -22.02 40.41 -43.19
C THR A 194 -22.46 39.20 -44.01
N ALA A 195 -21.58 38.22 -44.19
CA ALA A 195 -21.91 36.93 -44.77
C ALA A 195 -22.58 36.04 -43.71
N GLY A 196 -23.89 35.81 -43.81
CA GLY A 196 -24.68 35.20 -42.73
C GLY A 196 -24.20 33.83 -42.22
N SER A 197 -23.54 33.00 -43.05
CA SER A 197 -22.93 31.72 -42.60
C SER A 197 -21.85 31.28 -43.60
N ILE A 198 -20.67 30.91 -43.10
CA ILE A 198 -19.59 30.32 -43.90
C ILE A 198 -19.22 28.95 -43.33
N SER A 199 -19.25 27.92 -44.17
CA SER A 199 -18.88 26.57 -43.80
C SER A 199 -17.85 26.00 -44.77
N ILE A 200 -16.69 25.60 -44.25
CA ILE A 200 -15.64 24.91 -45.01
C ILE A 200 -15.47 23.52 -44.41
N SER A 201 -15.64 22.49 -45.23
CA SER A 201 -15.61 21.11 -44.77
C SER A 201 -14.84 20.18 -45.70
N ASN A 202 -14.23 19.13 -45.13
CA ASN A 202 -13.56 18.05 -45.85
C ASN A 202 -12.52 18.54 -46.88
N SER A 203 -11.92 19.70 -46.66
CA SER A 203 -11.11 20.43 -47.64
C SER A 203 -9.63 20.42 -47.25
N SER A 204 -8.74 20.55 -48.24
CA SER A 204 -7.30 20.54 -48.03
C SER A 204 -6.62 21.75 -48.65
N PHE A 205 -5.72 22.36 -47.87
CA PHE A 205 -4.91 23.52 -48.24
C PHE A 205 -3.43 23.15 -48.02
N GLU A 206 -2.68 22.97 -49.10
CA GLU A 206 -1.35 22.33 -49.06
C GLU A 206 -0.30 23.14 -49.83
N ASN A 207 0.89 23.34 -49.25
CA ASN A 207 2.02 24.01 -49.91
C ASN A 207 1.63 25.41 -50.44
N ILE A 208 1.08 26.24 -49.56
CA ILE A 208 0.65 27.60 -49.92
C ILE A 208 1.60 28.61 -49.28
N LYS A 209 2.19 29.45 -50.12
CA LYS A 209 3.05 30.54 -49.69
C LYS A 209 2.38 31.87 -49.97
N ARG A 210 2.20 32.71 -48.95
CA ARG A 210 1.66 34.06 -49.07
C ARG A 210 2.78 35.08 -48.85
N LEU A 211 3.03 35.91 -49.87
CA LEU A 211 4.12 36.90 -49.89
C LEU A 211 3.70 38.28 -49.39
N ASP A 212 2.40 38.60 -49.44
CA ASP A 212 1.82 39.84 -48.90
C ASP A 212 1.31 39.63 -47.47
N PRO A 213 1.07 40.71 -46.69
CA PRO A 213 0.53 40.58 -45.34
C PRO A 213 -0.82 39.87 -45.25
N GLY A 214 -0.94 38.94 -44.29
CA GLY A 214 -2.17 38.28 -43.87
C GLY A 214 -2.11 36.75 -43.99
N ASN A 215 -3.28 36.10 -43.93
CA ASN A 215 -3.44 34.65 -43.89
C ASN A 215 -4.08 34.03 -45.15
N ILE A 216 -4.10 32.70 -45.30
CA ILE A 216 -4.62 32.09 -46.55
C ILE A 216 -6.15 32.08 -46.67
N LEU A 217 -6.91 32.16 -45.57
CA LEU A 217 -8.38 32.13 -45.55
C LEU A 217 -9.05 33.51 -45.37
N GLY A 218 -8.25 34.58 -45.39
CA GLY A 218 -8.71 35.94 -45.22
C GLY A 218 -8.97 36.31 -43.78
N GLN A 219 -9.02 37.62 -43.53
CA GLN A 219 -9.52 38.13 -42.25
C GLN A 219 -11.02 37.84 -42.20
N ILE A 220 -11.46 37.14 -41.15
CA ILE A 220 -12.87 36.80 -40.95
C ILE A 220 -13.38 37.63 -39.78
N ASP A 221 -14.18 38.63 -40.12
CA ASP A 221 -14.88 39.46 -39.15
C ASP A 221 -16.28 38.86 -38.91
N LEU A 222 -16.63 38.55 -37.67
CA LEU A 222 -17.97 38.11 -37.26
C LEU A 222 -18.54 39.18 -36.33
N ASP A 223 -19.50 39.97 -36.81
CA ASP A 223 -20.00 41.18 -36.12
C ASP A 223 -21.53 41.15 -35.90
N GLY A 224 -22.22 40.18 -36.51
CA GLY A 224 -23.62 39.87 -36.27
C GLY A 224 -23.80 38.84 -35.14
N SER A 225 -24.90 38.97 -34.39
CA SER A 225 -25.22 38.03 -33.29
C SER A 225 -25.56 36.62 -33.74
N ASP A 226 -25.85 36.44 -35.03
CA ASP A 226 -26.18 35.15 -35.67
C ASP A 226 -25.06 34.70 -36.63
N ASP A 227 -23.93 35.40 -36.71
CA ASP A 227 -22.83 35.06 -37.60
C ASP A 227 -22.11 33.80 -37.10
N GLU A 228 -22.00 32.80 -37.99
CA GLU A 228 -21.34 31.53 -37.70
C GLU A 228 -20.30 31.18 -38.78
N TYR A 229 -19.08 30.89 -38.32
CA TYR A 229 -17.96 30.43 -39.15
C TYR A 229 -17.52 29.03 -38.72
N ILE A 230 -17.73 28.02 -39.57
CA ILE A 230 -17.43 26.62 -39.26
C ILE A 230 -16.36 26.07 -40.19
N ILE A 231 -15.25 25.60 -39.63
CA ILE A 231 -14.29 24.75 -40.33
C ILE A 231 -14.34 23.35 -39.75
N SER A 232 -14.52 22.33 -40.60
CA SER A 232 -14.61 20.95 -40.15
C SER A 232 -13.90 19.95 -41.05
N ASN A 233 -13.21 18.96 -40.48
CA ASN A 233 -12.54 17.90 -41.26
C ASN A 233 -11.55 18.45 -42.31
N CYS A 234 -10.88 19.56 -42.01
CA CYS A 234 -9.97 20.22 -42.95
C CYS A 234 -8.50 19.96 -42.61
N ILE A 235 -7.65 20.00 -43.65
CA ILE A 235 -6.21 19.84 -43.54
C ILE A 235 -5.54 21.13 -44.04
N PHE A 236 -4.62 21.65 -43.22
CA PHE A 236 -3.73 22.75 -43.56
C PHE A 236 -2.30 22.25 -43.43
N SER A 237 -1.54 22.24 -44.52
CA SER A 237 -0.18 21.69 -44.53
C SER A 237 0.79 22.58 -45.29
N ASN A 238 1.96 22.84 -44.69
CA ASN A 238 3.03 23.65 -45.26
C ASN A 238 2.53 25.02 -45.71
N ILE A 239 1.98 25.77 -44.75
CA ILE A 239 1.46 27.10 -44.96
C ILE A 239 2.49 28.11 -44.48
N GLU A 240 2.97 28.97 -45.37
CA GLU A 240 3.98 29.99 -45.04
C GLU A 240 3.43 31.37 -45.36
N THR A 241 3.21 32.22 -44.35
CA THR A 241 2.87 33.63 -44.54
C THR A 241 4.07 34.49 -44.16
N SER A 242 4.58 35.28 -45.12
CA SER A 242 5.78 36.10 -44.91
C SER A 242 5.55 37.32 -44.01
N TYR A 243 4.30 37.76 -43.83
CA TYR A 243 3.91 38.91 -43.01
C TYR A 243 2.51 38.68 -42.41
N GLY A 244 2.27 39.09 -41.16
CA GLY A 244 0.94 39.06 -40.52
C GLY A 244 0.70 37.92 -39.52
N ASN A 245 -0.52 37.85 -38.99
CA ASN A 245 -0.94 36.88 -37.99
C ASN A 245 -1.64 35.67 -38.61
N GLY A 246 -1.62 34.54 -37.88
CA GLY A 246 -2.52 33.43 -38.13
C GLY A 246 -2.29 32.79 -39.49
N GLY A 247 -1.20 32.06 -39.69
CA GLY A 247 -0.77 31.62 -41.04
C GLY A 247 -1.89 30.98 -41.88
N CYS A 248 -2.81 30.27 -41.21
CA CYS A 248 -4.02 29.72 -41.84
C CYS A 248 -5.24 30.63 -41.69
N MET A 249 -5.49 31.15 -40.47
CA MET A 249 -6.71 31.87 -40.12
C MET A 249 -6.44 33.07 -39.21
N GLU A 250 -7.10 34.19 -39.52
CA GLU A 250 -7.18 35.37 -38.68
C GLU A 250 -8.65 35.72 -38.41
N LEU A 251 -9.07 35.55 -37.15
CA LEU A 251 -10.46 35.64 -36.73
C LEU A 251 -10.69 36.87 -35.85
N TYR A 252 -11.71 37.67 -36.18
CA TYR A 252 -12.21 38.76 -35.33
C TYR A 252 -13.66 38.46 -34.97
N ILE A 253 -13.89 38.01 -33.74
CA ILE A 253 -15.18 37.49 -33.30
C ILE A 253 -15.82 38.46 -32.30
N GLN A 254 -16.85 39.16 -32.71
CA GLN A 254 -17.48 40.25 -31.97
C GLN A 254 -18.99 40.04 -31.85
N ASN A 255 -19.64 40.85 -31.00
CA ASN A 255 -21.10 40.97 -30.93
C ASN A 255 -21.89 39.66 -30.86
N ARG A 256 -21.35 38.66 -30.14
CA ARG A 256 -21.90 37.29 -29.94
C ARG A 256 -21.78 36.34 -31.13
N GLY A 257 -21.07 36.72 -32.19
CA GLY A 257 -20.69 35.81 -33.27
C GLY A 257 -19.86 34.61 -32.77
N GLN A 258 -19.80 33.56 -33.58
CA GLN A 258 -19.16 32.29 -33.21
C GLN A 258 -18.30 31.72 -34.33
N ALA A 259 -17.06 31.37 -34.01
CA ALA A 259 -16.21 30.54 -34.87
C ALA A 259 -15.99 29.15 -34.25
N SER A 260 -16.07 28.11 -35.06
CA SER A 260 -15.86 26.72 -34.64
C SER A 260 -14.88 26.00 -35.57
N VAL A 261 -13.82 25.41 -35.00
CA VAL A 261 -12.82 24.61 -35.71
C VAL A 261 -12.87 23.20 -35.16
N ASN A 262 -13.29 22.25 -36.00
CA ASN A 262 -13.63 20.90 -35.56
C ASN A 262 -12.93 19.83 -36.40
N ASN A 263 -12.35 18.83 -35.77
CA ASN A 263 -11.70 17.71 -36.48
C ASN A 263 -10.66 18.15 -37.55
N CYS A 264 -9.81 19.15 -37.26
CA CYS A 264 -8.89 19.74 -38.23
C CYS A 264 -7.41 19.47 -37.89
N SER A 265 -6.55 19.40 -38.91
CA SER A 265 -5.10 19.27 -38.74
C SER A 265 -4.35 20.44 -39.37
N PHE A 266 -3.39 20.99 -38.62
CA PHE A 266 -2.50 22.08 -38.98
C PHE A 266 -1.06 21.59 -38.86
N THR A 267 -0.38 21.41 -39.98
CA THR A 267 0.97 20.83 -40.03
C THR A 267 1.92 21.82 -40.70
N SER A 268 3.02 22.19 -40.03
CA SER A 268 4.03 23.09 -40.59
C SER A 268 3.43 24.42 -41.09
N CYS A 269 2.55 25.01 -40.28
CA CYS A 269 1.96 26.32 -40.54
C CYS A 269 2.78 27.41 -39.81
N SER A 270 3.13 28.48 -40.51
CA SER A 270 3.94 29.55 -39.94
C SER A 270 3.40 30.95 -40.22
N ALA A 271 3.51 31.83 -39.22
CA ALA A 271 3.21 33.25 -39.29
C ALA A 271 4.41 34.11 -38.85
N GLU A 272 4.54 35.32 -39.41
CA GLU A 272 5.59 36.26 -38.97
C GLU A 272 5.27 36.80 -37.57
N ASP A 273 4.03 37.24 -37.34
CA ASP A 273 3.67 37.92 -36.10
C ASP A 273 3.21 36.93 -35.03
N ASN A 274 1.92 36.61 -34.93
CA ASN A 274 1.39 35.77 -33.85
C ASN A 274 0.50 34.65 -34.39
N GLY A 275 0.47 33.51 -33.69
CA GLY A 275 -0.39 32.37 -34.06
C GLY A 275 0.08 31.70 -35.34
N GLY A 276 1.00 30.73 -35.26
CA GLY A 276 1.55 30.10 -36.48
C GLY A 276 0.48 29.47 -37.38
N ALA A 277 -0.61 28.98 -36.79
CA ALA A 277 -1.80 28.53 -37.51
C ALA A 277 -2.98 29.48 -37.35
N ILE A 278 -3.34 29.83 -36.11
CA ILE A 278 -4.58 30.57 -35.80
C ILE A 278 -4.26 31.80 -34.96
N PHE A 279 -4.75 32.93 -35.42
CA PHE A 279 -4.90 34.15 -34.63
C PHE A 279 -6.38 34.44 -34.42
N ALA A 280 -6.76 34.79 -33.19
CA ALA A 280 -8.11 35.23 -32.88
C ALA A 280 -8.15 36.46 -31.96
N SER A 281 -9.04 37.40 -32.27
CA SER A 281 -9.42 38.50 -31.40
C SER A 281 -10.90 38.43 -31.09
N ILE A 282 -11.25 38.34 -29.81
CA ILE A 282 -12.61 38.04 -29.37
C ILE A 282 -13.10 39.15 -28.46
N SER A 283 -14.20 39.80 -28.81
CA SER A 283 -14.77 40.89 -28.02
C SER A 283 -16.30 40.85 -27.96
N SER A 284 -16.91 41.69 -27.11
CA SER A 284 -18.36 41.93 -27.09
C SER A 284 -19.24 40.66 -27.04
N GLY A 285 -18.78 39.62 -26.34
CA GLY A 285 -19.52 38.36 -26.17
C GLY A 285 -19.29 37.30 -27.26
N GLY A 286 -18.34 37.54 -28.18
CA GLY A 286 -17.91 36.59 -29.20
C GLY A 286 -17.36 35.28 -28.62
N LYS A 287 -17.33 34.23 -29.45
CA LYS A 287 -16.93 32.89 -29.02
C LYS A 287 -16.05 32.17 -30.04
N LEU A 288 -14.92 31.65 -29.57
CA LEU A 288 -14.11 30.68 -30.31
C LEU A 288 -14.25 29.29 -29.67
N ILE A 289 -14.55 28.29 -30.50
CA ILE A 289 -14.67 26.90 -30.09
C ILE A 289 -13.71 26.06 -30.94
N LEU A 290 -12.78 25.37 -30.30
CA LEU A 290 -12.03 24.25 -30.88
C LEU A 290 -12.56 23.00 -30.20
N ASP A 291 -13.16 22.09 -30.95
CA ASP A 291 -13.75 20.88 -30.39
C ASP A 291 -13.49 19.65 -31.28
N TYR A 292 -13.73 18.47 -30.73
CA TYR A 292 -13.30 17.20 -31.34
C TYR A 292 -11.79 17.20 -31.65
N TYR A 293 -11.33 16.17 -32.35
CA TYR A 293 -9.91 15.92 -32.54
C TYR A 293 -9.24 17.02 -33.40
N CYS A 294 -8.50 17.93 -32.79
CA CYS A 294 -7.68 18.90 -33.53
C CYS A 294 -6.19 18.64 -33.30
N GLU A 295 -5.40 18.75 -34.37
CA GLU A 295 -3.95 18.56 -34.30
C GLU A 295 -3.21 19.79 -34.83
N PHE A 296 -2.23 20.25 -34.06
CA PHE A 296 -1.29 21.29 -34.44
C PHE A 296 0.12 20.69 -34.32
N PHE A 297 0.79 20.50 -35.44
CA PHE A 297 2.11 19.88 -35.49
C PHE A 297 3.10 20.81 -36.17
N ASN A 298 4.21 21.09 -35.50
CA ASN A 298 5.32 21.86 -36.06
C ASN A 298 4.89 23.26 -36.56
N CYS A 299 3.97 23.90 -35.87
CA CYS A 299 3.55 25.27 -36.17
C CYS A 299 4.51 26.28 -35.52
N THR A 300 4.76 27.40 -36.22
CA THR A 300 5.76 28.39 -35.78
C THR A 300 5.24 29.82 -35.91
N ALA A 301 5.47 30.64 -34.88
CA ALA A 301 5.31 32.09 -34.95
C ALA A 301 6.61 32.79 -34.51
N PHE A 302 7.06 33.84 -35.20
CA PHE A 302 8.23 34.59 -34.70
C PHE A 302 7.88 35.52 -33.52
N GLY A 303 6.62 35.88 -33.35
CA GLY A 303 6.10 36.49 -32.12
C GLY A 303 5.58 35.44 -31.13
N ASN A 304 4.29 35.51 -30.79
CA ASN A 304 3.69 34.73 -29.70
C ASN A 304 2.74 33.64 -30.20
N GLY A 305 2.56 32.59 -29.41
CA GLY A 305 1.58 31.53 -29.69
C GLY A 305 1.99 30.71 -30.91
N GLY A 306 2.94 29.78 -30.75
CA GLY A 306 3.52 29.06 -31.90
C GLY A 306 2.48 28.35 -32.77
N ALA A 307 1.40 27.85 -32.17
CA ALA A 307 0.23 27.37 -32.90
C ALA A 307 -0.93 28.38 -32.88
N ILE A 308 -1.34 28.80 -31.67
CA ILE A 308 -2.55 29.59 -31.46
C ILE A 308 -2.26 30.81 -30.60
N TYR A 309 -2.70 31.97 -31.08
CA TYR A 309 -2.71 33.22 -30.33
C TYR A 309 -4.13 33.76 -30.20
N VAL A 310 -4.55 34.11 -28.98
CA VAL A 310 -5.89 34.67 -28.74
C VAL A 310 -5.83 35.91 -27.85
N THR A 311 -6.51 36.98 -28.28
CA THR A 311 -6.85 38.14 -27.43
C THR A 311 -8.33 38.11 -27.09
N ILE A 312 -8.67 38.40 -25.83
CA ILE A 312 -10.04 38.35 -25.32
C ILE A 312 -10.34 39.64 -24.57
N ASP A 313 -11.36 40.36 -25.02
CA ASP A 313 -11.86 41.55 -24.35
C ASP A 313 -13.35 41.38 -23.99
N GLY A 314 -13.73 41.79 -22.78
CA GLY A 314 -15.11 41.75 -22.30
C GLY A 314 -15.52 40.46 -21.58
N THR A 315 -16.30 40.62 -20.51
CA THR A 315 -16.65 39.55 -19.54
C THR A 315 -17.59 38.47 -20.09
N LEU A 316 -18.23 38.71 -21.23
CA LEU A 316 -19.12 37.75 -21.89
C LEU A 316 -18.41 36.92 -22.98
N SER A 317 -17.21 37.32 -23.38
CA SER A 317 -16.42 36.68 -24.44
C SER A 317 -15.84 35.36 -23.94
N LYS A 318 -15.80 34.35 -24.81
CA LYS A 318 -15.41 32.98 -24.42
C LYS A 318 -14.49 32.29 -25.42
N VAL A 319 -13.54 31.53 -24.89
CA VAL A 319 -12.79 30.52 -25.63
C VAL A 319 -13.03 29.17 -24.98
N ASN A 320 -13.40 28.17 -25.78
CA ASN A 320 -13.43 26.78 -25.36
C ASN A 320 -12.52 25.96 -26.28
N ILE A 321 -11.49 25.33 -25.72
CA ILE A 321 -10.65 24.36 -26.41
C ILE A 321 -10.89 23.02 -25.73
N SER A 322 -11.60 22.13 -26.42
CA SER A 322 -12.04 20.85 -25.91
C SER A 322 -11.89 19.72 -26.94
N GLY A 323 -12.16 18.48 -26.52
CA GLY A 323 -12.31 17.38 -27.45
C GLY A 323 -11.00 16.76 -27.97
N ARG A 324 -10.00 16.51 -27.13
CA ARG A 324 -8.70 15.92 -27.54
C ARG A 324 -8.00 16.78 -28.60
N VAL A 325 -7.48 17.92 -28.15
CA VAL A 325 -6.61 18.77 -28.96
C VAL A 325 -5.15 18.44 -28.66
N ILE A 326 -4.38 18.13 -29.70
CA ILE A 326 -2.95 17.81 -29.59
C ILE A 326 -2.15 18.94 -30.24
N ILE A 327 -1.25 19.55 -29.48
CA ILE A 327 -0.36 20.59 -29.97
C ILE A 327 1.07 20.13 -29.71
N SER A 328 1.85 19.91 -30.77
CA SER A 328 3.17 19.30 -30.61
C SER A 328 4.24 19.90 -31.51
N SER A 329 5.46 19.95 -30.97
CA SER A 329 6.64 20.51 -31.66
C SER A 329 6.44 21.94 -32.19
N CYS A 330 5.58 22.72 -31.54
CA CYS A 330 5.31 24.10 -31.94
C CYS A 330 6.30 25.06 -31.27
N THR A 331 6.63 26.16 -31.95
CA THR A 331 7.64 27.11 -31.48
C THR A 331 7.18 28.56 -31.61
N ALA A 332 7.39 29.34 -30.55
CA ALA A 332 7.21 30.80 -30.55
C ALA A 332 8.54 31.51 -30.35
N GLY A 333 8.77 32.61 -31.08
CA GLY A 333 9.97 33.43 -30.91
C GLY A 333 9.95 34.29 -29.63
N ASN A 334 8.78 34.52 -29.02
CA ASN A 334 8.65 35.24 -27.76
C ASN A 334 8.02 34.36 -26.67
N ASP A 335 6.69 34.34 -26.54
CA ASP A 335 5.98 33.65 -25.47
C ASP A 335 4.95 32.63 -25.98
N GLY A 336 4.66 31.60 -25.17
CA GLY A 336 3.59 30.65 -25.45
C GLY A 336 3.92 29.74 -26.64
N GLY A 337 4.82 28.77 -26.46
CA GLY A 337 5.35 27.97 -27.57
C GLY A 337 4.29 27.21 -28.34
N ALA A 338 3.19 26.84 -27.67
CA ALA A 338 1.98 26.32 -28.29
C ALA A 338 0.84 27.34 -28.26
N LEU A 339 0.47 27.80 -27.06
CA LEU A 339 -0.71 28.61 -26.80
C LEU A 339 -0.34 29.94 -26.14
N TYR A 340 -0.93 31.03 -26.64
CA TYR A 340 -0.86 32.34 -25.99
C TYR A 340 -2.25 32.94 -25.84
N PHE A 341 -2.57 33.39 -24.63
CA PHE A 341 -3.81 34.07 -24.28
C PHE A 341 -3.54 35.41 -23.59
N ASP A 342 -4.06 36.49 -24.16
CA ASP A 342 -4.14 37.81 -23.50
C ASP A 342 -5.60 38.17 -23.24
N SER A 343 -6.00 38.08 -21.97
CA SER A 343 -7.40 38.17 -21.54
C SER A 343 -7.61 39.40 -20.66
N LEU A 344 -8.30 40.40 -21.21
CA LEU A 344 -8.80 41.61 -20.55
C LEU A 344 -10.23 41.39 -19.99
N GLY A 345 -10.46 40.23 -19.38
CA GLY A 345 -11.79 39.71 -19.07
C GLY A 345 -12.15 38.51 -19.94
N GLY A 346 -13.34 37.95 -19.71
CA GLY A 346 -13.82 36.77 -20.43
C GLY A 346 -13.38 35.46 -19.81
N GLN A 347 -13.72 34.35 -20.46
CA GLN A 347 -13.53 33.00 -19.94
C GLN A 347 -12.79 32.12 -20.96
N VAL A 348 -11.68 31.54 -20.54
CA VAL A 348 -10.93 30.52 -21.28
C VAL A 348 -11.09 29.20 -20.54
N LEU A 349 -11.69 28.21 -21.23
CA LEU A 349 -11.76 26.83 -20.78
C LEU A 349 -10.91 25.97 -21.71
N ILE A 350 -9.98 25.22 -21.13
CA ILE A 350 -9.13 24.27 -21.83
C ILE A 350 -9.33 22.91 -21.16
N SER A 351 -9.88 21.97 -21.91
CA SER A 351 -10.25 20.64 -21.43
C SER A 351 -9.72 19.58 -22.39
N ASN A 352 -9.11 18.51 -21.89
CA ASN A 352 -8.64 17.40 -22.71
C ASN A 352 -7.65 17.87 -23.82
N VAL A 353 -6.62 18.63 -23.41
CA VAL A 353 -5.61 19.22 -24.29
C VAL A 353 -4.22 18.71 -23.92
N TYR A 354 -3.46 18.33 -24.94
CA TYR A 354 -2.15 17.70 -24.83
C TYR A 354 -1.11 18.55 -25.54
N VAL A 355 -0.12 19.06 -24.80
CA VAL A 355 0.92 19.96 -25.33
C VAL A 355 2.29 19.30 -25.16
N TYR A 356 2.94 19.00 -26.29
CA TYR A 356 4.13 18.15 -26.32
C TYR A 356 5.31 18.80 -27.04
N ASN A 357 6.48 18.83 -26.39
CA ASN A 357 7.73 19.27 -27.03
C ASN A 357 7.62 20.68 -27.64
N CYS A 358 6.86 21.57 -27.01
CA CYS A 358 6.69 22.94 -27.48
C CYS A 358 7.72 23.86 -26.81
N SER A 359 8.12 24.93 -27.51
CA SER A 359 9.15 25.84 -27.02
C SER A 359 8.84 27.32 -27.26
N ALA A 360 9.19 28.14 -26.28
CA ALA A 360 9.20 29.59 -26.38
C ALA A 360 10.58 30.11 -25.95
N ILE A 361 11.01 31.26 -26.45
CA ILE A 361 12.28 31.85 -26.00
C ILE A 361 12.12 32.37 -24.56
N LEU A 362 11.06 33.12 -24.28
CA LEU A 362 10.90 33.86 -23.03
C LEU A 362 10.08 33.06 -22.02
N THR A 363 8.76 32.93 -22.21
CA THR A 363 7.92 32.32 -21.16
C THR A 363 6.87 31.37 -21.68
N GLY A 364 6.53 30.37 -20.85
CA GLY A 364 5.45 29.43 -21.14
C GLY A 364 5.74 28.57 -22.37
N GLY A 365 6.68 27.63 -22.27
CA GLY A 365 7.05 26.78 -23.40
C GLY A 365 5.87 26.05 -24.05
N GLY A 366 4.86 25.68 -23.26
CA GLY A 366 3.58 25.20 -23.76
C GLY A 366 2.53 26.31 -23.82
N PHE A 367 2.32 27.00 -22.72
CA PHE A 367 1.19 27.93 -22.54
C PHE A 367 1.63 29.21 -21.86
N ARG A 368 1.24 30.36 -22.42
CA ARG A 368 1.31 31.67 -21.79
C ARG A 368 -0.08 32.26 -21.60
N GLY A 369 -0.46 32.54 -20.36
CA GLY A 369 -1.70 33.23 -20.00
C GLY A 369 -1.39 34.59 -19.35
N GLN A 370 -1.90 35.66 -19.96
CA GLN A 370 -1.91 37.00 -19.41
C GLN A 370 -3.34 37.36 -19.03
N MET A 371 -3.56 37.68 -17.75
CA MET A 371 -4.88 37.92 -17.19
C MET A 371 -4.98 39.33 -16.58
N GLN A 372 -6.01 40.05 -16.97
CA GLN A 372 -6.33 41.39 -16.50
C GLN A 372 -7.84 41.50 -16.22
N ASN A 373 -8.27 42.52 -15.45
CA ASN A 373 -9.67 42.68 -15.03
C ASN A 373 -10.25 41.37 -14.44
N ALA A 374 -11.45 40.97 -14.86
CA ALA A 374 -12.16 39.77 -14.39
C ALA A 374 -11.89 38.52 -15.27
N ALA A 375 -10.70 38.42 -15.88
CA ALA A 375 -10.31 37.30 -16.72
C ALA A 375 -10.29 35.97 -15.96
N GLN A 376 -10.69 34.88 -16.64
CA GLN A 376 -10.71 33.55 -16.05
C GLN A 376 -10.08 32.55 -17.01
N ILE A 377 -9.09 31.79 -16.54
CA ILE A 377 -8.46 30.70 -17.28
C ILE A 377 -8.59 29.43 -16.44
N THR A 378 -9.22 28.40 -17.00
CA THR A 378 -9.42 27.10 -16.35
C THR A 378 -8.87 25.99 -17.24
N LEU A 379 -7.97 25.19 -16.66
CA LEU A 379 -7.46 23.95 -17.23
C LEU A 379 -8.13 22.77 -16.51
N ASP A 380 -8.85 21.94 -17.25
CA ASP A 380 -9.68 20.86 -16.70
C ASP A 380 -9.62 19.59 -17.56
N ASP A 381 -10.35 18.56 -17.13
CA ASP A 381 -10.61 17.32 -17.89
C ASP A 381 -9.36 16.71 -18.57
N GLU A 382 -8.32 16.43 -17.77
CA GLU A 382 -7.10 15.70 -18.21
C GLU A 382 -6.24 16.46 -19.22
N CYS A 383 -5.77 17.65 -18.87
CA CYS A 383 -4.74 18.33 -19.65
C CYS A 383 -3.33 17.79 -19.32
N GLU A 384 -2.44 17.74 -20.32
CA GLU A 384 -1.06 17.28 -20.16
C GLU A 384 -0.07 18.21 -20.87
N PHE A 385 1.00 18.56 -20.16
CA PHE A 385 2.14 19.29 -20.71
C PHE A 385 3.41 18.47 -20.50
N TYR A 386 4.08 18.13 -21.59
CA TYR A 386 5.23 17.24 -21.57
C TYR A 386 6.37 17.79 -22.44
N GLN A 387 7.59 17.81 -21.90
CA GLN A 387 8.80 18.26 -22.59
C GLN A 387 8.74 19.67 -23.17
N CYS A 388 7.94 20.54 -22.56
CA CYS A 388 7.90 21.95 -22.93
C CYS A 388 9.08 22.72 -22.35
N THR A 389 9.57 23.73 -23.07
CA THR A 389 10.77 24.49 -22.69
C THR A 389 10.64 26.01 -22.91
N SER A 390 11.11 26.80 -21.95
CA SER A 390 11.23 28.27 -22.04
C SER A 390 12.27 28.81 -21.05
N GLU A 391 12.50 30.12 -20.99
CA GLU A 391 13.32 30.71 -19.92
C GLU A 391 12.61 30.63 -18.56
N ASP A 392 11.33 31.00 -18.48
CA ASP A 392 10.50 30.82 -17.26
C ASP A 392 9.20 30.08 -17.56
N GLY A 393 8.75 29.24 -16.62
CA GLY A 393 7.51 28.47 -16.76
C GLY A 393 7.60 27.46 -17.90
N GLY A 394 8.47 26.46 -17.77
CA GLY A 394 8.82 25.56 -18.88
C GLY A 394 7.60 24.97 -19.60
N ALA A 395 6.55 24.63 -18.87
CA ALA A 395 5.23 24.37 -19.44
C ALA A 395 4.35 25.62 -19.46
N LEU A 396 4.07 26.21 -18.29
CA LEU A 396 3.05 27.25 -18.12
C LEU A 396 3.63 28.54 -17.53
N PHE A 397 3.51 29.60 -18.32
CA PHE A 397 3.55 31.03 -18.00
C PHE A 397 2.20 31.59 -17.52
N VAL A 398 1.90 31.90 -16.25
CA VAL A 398 0.70 32.72 -15.94
C VAL A 398 1.05 34.05 -15.27
N TYR A 399 0.72 35.15 -15.94
CA TYR A 399 0.80 36.51 -15.38
C TYR A 399 -0.60 37.03 -15.06
N SER A 400 -0.81 37.53 -13.85
CA SER A 400 -2.03 38.22 -13.48
C SER A 400 -1.78 39.49 -12.69
N ASN A 401 -2.35 40.59 -13.16
CA ASN A 401 -2.16 41.92 -12.58
C ASN A 401 -3.42 42.52 -11.91
N SER A 402 -4.51 41.75 -11.82
CA SER A 402 -5.79 42.25 -11.31
C SER A 402 -6.41 41.30 -10.27
N PRO A 403 -6.91 41.81 -9.13
CA PRO A 403 -7.38 40.99 -8.01
C PRO A 403 -8.64 40.16 -8.31
N SER A 404 -9.34 40.43 -9.42
CA SER A 404 -10.56 39.73 -9.83
C SER A 404 -10.34 38.59 -10.83
N THR A 405 -9.10 38.32 -11.22
CA THR A 405 -8.79 37.20 -12.13
C THR A 405 -8.88 35.84 -11.45
N LYS A 406 -9.16 34.79 -12.22
CA LYS A 406 -9.20 33.41 -11.73
C LYS A 406 -8.33 32.50 -12.59
N PHE A 407 -7.43 31.73 -11.97
CA PHE A 407 -6.69 30.64 -12.58
C PHE A 407 -6.94 29.32 -11.83
N ALA A 408 -7.42 28.31 -12.54
CA ALA A 408 -7.66 26.99 -11.98
C ALA A 408 -6.99 25.89 -12.81
N SER A 409 -6.33 24.97 -12.12
CA SER A 409 -5.71 23.76 -12.67
C SER A 409 -6.33 22.55 -11.97
N ASN A 410 -7.51 22.13 -12.45
CA ASN A 410 -8.37 21.14 -11.79
C ASN A 410 -7.99 19.68 -12.12
N SER A 411 -7.42 19.44 -13.30
CA SER A 411 -6.96 18.12 -13.72
C SER A 411 -5.84 18.29 -14.75
N VAL A 412 -4.62 18.53 -14.28
CA VAL A 412 -3.47 18.86 -15.13
C VAL A 412 -2.25 18.07 -14.73
N ILE A 413 -1.59 17.46 -15.71
CA ILE A 413 -0.31 16.75 -15.55
C ILE A 413 0.80 17.59 -16.22
N ILE A 414 1.89 17.84 -15.51
CA ILE A 414 3.05 18.56 -16.04
C ILE A 414 4.32 17.82 -15.66
N HIS A 415 5.07 17.36 -16.67
CA HIS A 415 6.29 16.62 -16.41
C HIS A 415 7.35 16.74 -17.50
N ASP A 416 8.60 16.53 -17.09
CA ASP A 416 9.78 16.62 -17.95
C ASP A 416 9.93 17.98 -18.65
N CYS A 417 9.35 19.04 -18.08
CA CYS A 417 9.44 20.42 -18.59
C CYS A 417 10.65 21.16 -17.99
N ILE A 418 11.19 22.12 -18.74
CA ILE A 418 12.46 22.78 -18.40
C ILE A 418 12.34 24.30 -18.51
N ALA A 419 12.71 24.99 -17.42
CA ALA A 419 12.95 26.44 -17.39
C ALA A 419 14.47 26.72 -17.44
N ASN A 420 14.92 27.36 -18.53
CA ASN A 420 16.33 27.58 -18.84
C ASN A 420 16.84 28.92 -18.31
N TYR A 421 18.08 28.95 -17.84
CA TYR A 421 18.74 30.19 -17.47
C TYR A 421 19.36 30.88 -18.69
N ASN A 422 19.01 32.15 -18.90
CA ASN A 422 19.66 33.02 -19.86
C ASN A 422 20.69 33.92 -19.16
N SER A 423 21.98 33.66 -19.40
CA SER A 423 23.07 34.44 -18.82
C SER A 423 23.29 35.82 -19.43
N ILE A 424 22.56 36.15 -20.51
CA ILE A 424 22.70 37.40 -21.26
C ILE A 424 21.72 38.47 -20.73
N THR A 425 20.61 38.07 -20.11
CA THR A 425 19.62 39.02 -19.55
C THR A 425 20.09 39.62 -18.23
N THR A 426 19.69 40.86 -17.96
CA THR A 426 20.01 41.55 -16.69
C THR A 426 19.04 41.20 -15.55
N PHE A 427 17.89 40.62 -15.90
CA PHE A 427 16.88 40.11 -14.97
C PHE A 427 16.96 38.58 -14.88
N THR A 428 16.46 38.02 -13.77
CA THR A 428 16.55 36.58 -13.49
C THR A 428 15.56 35.79 -14.34
N THR A 429 16.05 34.70 -14.94
CA THR A 429 15.32 33.68 -15.70
C THR A 429 15.65 32.29 -15.14
N GLY A 430 14.95 31.24 -15.57
CA GLY A 430 15.15 29.87 -15.11
C GLY A 430 14.27 29.49 -13.92
N LEU A 431 13.06 30.05 -13.86
CA LEU A 431 12.11 29.87 -12.76
C LEU A 431 10.94 28.97 -13.16
N GLY A 432 10.52 28.08 -12.27
CA GLY A 432 9.29 27.30 -12.45
C GLY A 432 9.39 26.32 -13.61
N GLY A 433 10.09 25.20 -13.42
CA GLY A 433 10.38 24.25 -14.50
C GLY A 433 9.10 23.69 -15.15
N GLY A 434 8.05 23.48 -14.36
CA GLY A 434 6.70 23.24 -14.86
C GLY A 434 5.92 24.55 -15.01
N ILE A 435 5.64 25.22 -13.89
CA ILE A 435 4.77 26.39 -13.81
C ILE A 435 5.50 27.57 -13.18
N CYS A 436 5.37 28.75 -13.78
CA CYS A 436 5.69 30.01 -13.15
C CYS A 436 4.42 30.89 -13.04
N LEU A 437 4.05 31.25 -11.80
CA LEU A 437 2.87 32.08 -11.51
C LEU A 437 3.30 33.44 -10.97
N MET A 438 2.95 34.50 -11.69
CA MET A 438 3.30 35.88 -11.38
C MET A 438 2.02 36.67 -11.09
N CYS A 439 1.81 37.04 -9.83
CA CYS A 439 0.55 37.57 -9.34
C CYS A 439 0.75 38.95 -8.67
N ASP A 440 0.54 40.03 -9.43
CA ASP A 440 0.80 41.42 -9.00
C ASP A 440 -0.41 42.10 -8.33
N GLY A 441 -1.62 41.55 -8.48
CA GLY A 441 -2.84 42.09 -7.87
C GLY A 441 -2.92 41.94 -6.34
N ASP A 442 -3.69 42.81 -5.68
CA ASP A 442 -4.04 42.66 -4.25
C ASP A 442 -5.21 41.67 -4.09
N TYR A 443 -4.93 40.39 -4.34
CA TYR A 443 -5.94 39.33 -4.32
C TYR A 443 -6.55 39.14 -2.93
N ALA A 444 -7.87 38.97 -2.89
CA ALA A 444 -8.47 38.30 -1.74
C ALA A 444 -7.96 36.85 -1.71
N VAL A 445 -7.66 36.29 -0.55
CA VAL A 445 -7.25 34.88 -0.46
C VAL A 445 -8.51 34.02 -0.44
N SER A 446 -8.79 33.33 -1.54
CA SER A 446 -9.99 32.50 -1.73
C SER A 446 -9.71 31.26 -2.58
N PRO A 447 -10.36 30.10 -2.30
CA PRO A 447 -10.29 28.89 -3.13
C PRO A 447 -10.66 29.10 -4.59
N GLU A 448 -11.46 30.12 -4.90
CA GLU A 448 -11.97 30.37 -6.26
C GLU A 448 -11.02 31.15 -7.17
N LEU A 449 -9.88 31.65 -6.66
CA LEU A 449 -9.01 32.57 -7.40
C LEU A 449 -7.79 31.87 -8.00
N PHE A 450 -6.99 31.19 -7.19
CA PHE A 450 -5.86 30.38 -7.65
C PHE A 450 -5.95 28.99 -7.03
N ASN A 451 -6.26 27.99 -7.86
CA ASN A 451 -6.47 26.62 -7.40
C ASN A 451 -5.56 25.65 -8.16
N LEU A 452 -4.57 25.09 -7.47
CA LEU A 452 -3.65 24.08 -8.00
C LEU A 452 -3.91 22.68 -7.40
N THR A 453 -5.06 22.44 -6.78
CA THR A 453 -5.38 21.15 -6.13
C THR A 453 -5.36 19.96 -7.09
N GLY A 454 -5.69 20.19 -8.36
CA GLY A 454 -5.72 19.19 -9.42
C GLY A 454 -4.38 18.92 -10.12
N LEU A 455 -3.31 19.55 -9.66
CA LEU A 455 -2.01 19.49 -10.32
C LEU A 455 -1.25 18.21 -9.97
N ARG A 456 -0.74 17.53 -11.00
CA ARG A 456 0.19 16.39 -10.89
C ARG A 456 1.51 16.75 -11.57
N ILE A 457 2.54 17.00 -10.76
CA ILE A 457 3.89 17.40 -11.19
C ILE A 457 4.93 16.34 -10.86
N TYR A 458 5.88 16.12 -11.77
CA TYR A 458 7.06 15.28 -11.56
C TYR A 458 8.12 15.54 -12.65
N ASN A 459 9.40 15.28 -12.35
CA ASN A 459 10.53 15.38 -13.29
C ASN A 459 10.72 16.73 -14.01
N ASN A 460 10.17 17.82 -13.49
CA ASN A 460 10.42 19.14 -14.04
C ASN A 460 11.76 19.68 -13.54
N SER A 461 12.38 20.59 -14.30
CA SER A 461 13.63 21.21 -13.89
C SER A 461 13.65 22.72 -14.14
N ALA A 462 14.16 23.45 -13.16
CA ALA A 462 14.38 24.89 -13.24
C ALA A 462 15.84 25.20 -12.95
N ALA A 463 16.44 26.06 -13.77
CA ALA A 463 17.85 26.40 -13.62
C ALA A 463 18.15 27.22 -12.34
N ILE A 464 17.19 28.00 -11.83
CA ILE A 464 17.37 28.88 -10.67
C ILE A 464 16.53 28.45 -9.47
N ALA A 465 15.20 28.36 -9.60
CA ALA A 465 14.29 28.10 -8.48
C ALA A 465 12.92 27.55 -8.94
N GLY A 466 12.28 26.76 -8.09
CA GLY A 466 10.99 26.11 -8.30
C GLY A 466 11.07 25.05 -9.38
N GLN A 467 11.65 23.89 -9.06
CA GLN A 467 11.85 22.81 -10.04
C GLN A 467 10.55 22.45 -10.76
N SER A 468 9.43 22.43 -10.03
CA SER A 468 8.11 22.28 -10.63
C SER A 468 7.31 23.59 -10.62
N VAL A 469 7.19 24.26 -9.48
CA VAL A 469 6.36 25.47 -9.36
C VAL A 469 7.16 26.60 -8.72
N PHE A 470 7.09 27.77 -9.35
CA PHE A 470 7.57 29.02 -8.79
C PHE A 470 6.44 30.05 -8.70
N ILE A 471 6.21 30.65 -7.52
CA ILE A 471 5.14 31.63 -7.30
C ILE A 471 5.71 32.97 -6.80
N VAL A 472 5.28 34.07 -7.41
CA VAL A 472 5.49 35.44 -6.90
C VAL A 472 4.14 36.08 -6.60
N SER A 473 3.92 36.48 -5.35
CA SER A 473 2.67 37.11 -4.91
C SER A 473 2.86 37.92 -3.62
N ASN A 474 2.17 39.06 -3.50
CA ASN A 474 2.08 39.82 -2.24
C ASN A 474 1.22 39.12 -1.16
N LYS A 475 0.44 38.10 -1.55
CA LYS A 475 -0.40 37.26 -0.67
C LYS A 475 0.12 35.84 -0.55
N PHE A 476 1.40 35.65 -0.87
CA PHE A 476 2.05 34.36 -0.98
C PHE A 476 1.89 33.51 0.29
N VAL A 477 2.07 34.13 1.47
CA VAL A 477 1.98 33.42 2.75
C VAL A 477 0.54 33.02 3.05
N GLU A 478 -0.42 33.93 2.86
CA GLU A 478 -1.84 33.67 3.11
C GLU A 478 -2.37 32.58 2.17
N TRP A 479 -1.92 32.54 0.91
CA TRP A 479 -2.26 31.47 -0.03
C TRP A 479 -1.74 30.11 0.41
N CYS A 480 -0.49 30.04 0.87
CA CYS A 480 0.08 28.81 1.42
C CYS A 480 -0.68 28.33 2.68
N GLN A 481 -1.31 29.24 3.41
CA GLN A 481 -2.07 28.96 4.64
C GLN A 481 -3.57 28.70 4.40
N LEU A 482 -4.04 28.86 3.16
CA LEU A 482 -5.43 28.64 2.79
C LEU A 482 -5.75 27.14 2.70
N GLY A 483 -6.95 26.76 3.15
CA GLY A 483 -7.33 25.35 3.24
C GLY A 483 -6.58 24.63 4.34
N THR A 484 -6.48 23.30 4.24
CA THR A 484 -5.73 22.49 5.21
C THR A 484 -4.36 22.13 4.64
N ALA A 485 -3.29 22.46 5.36
CA ALA A 485 -1.93 22.03 5.03
C ALA A 485 -1.47 22.35 3.57
N GLY A 486 -1.71 23.59 3.11
CA GLY A 486 -1.26 24.06 1.79
C GLY A 486 -2.06 23.54 0.59
N GLN A 487 -3.24 22.96 0.83
CA GLN A 487 -4.09 22.29 -0.17
C GLN A 487 -4.13 22.97 -1.55
N TYR A 488 -4.30 24.29 -1.61
CA TYR A 488 -4.52 25.01 -2.88
C TYR A 488 -3.27 25.30 -3.70
N VAL A 489 -2.08 25.07 -3.14
CA VAL A 489 -0.79 25.32 -3.81
C VAL A 489 0.07 24.06 -3.97
N LYS A 490 -0.35 22.94 -3.36
CA LYS A 490 0.46 21.74 -3.18
C LYS A 490 0.35 20.72 -4.33
N GLY A 491 -0.80 20.62 -4.99
CA GLY A 491 -1.05 19.55 -5.96
C GLY A 491 -0.74 18.16 -5.37
N ASN A 492 0.04 17.34 -6.08
CA ASN A 492 0.51 16.02 -5.63
C ASN A 492 1.81 16.05 -4.79
N TYR A 493 2.30 17.22 -4.36
CA TYR A 493 3.49 17.31 -3.51
C TYR A 493 3.29 16.58 -2.17
N SER A 494 4.30 15.83 -1.74
CA SER A 494 4.30 15.09 -0.47
C SER A 494 5.15 15.82 0.57
N ASP A 495 4.55 16.16 1.71
CA ASP A 495 5.28 16.78 2.83
C ASP A 495 6.45 15.90 3.33
N ALA A 496 6.31 14.57 3.17
CA ALA A 496 7.29 13.60 3.57
C ALA A 496 8.35 13.36 2.47
N TYR A 497 7.93 13.14 1.23
CA TYR A 497 8.81 12.53 0.21
C TYR A 497 9.26 13.47 -0.91
N SER A 498 8.60 14.62 -1.10
CA SER A 498 8.98 15.56 -2.15
C SER A 498 10.17 16.42 -1.75
N ASN A 499 10.97 16.79 -2.76
CA ASN A 499 12.05 17.75 -2.58
C ASN A 499 11.47 19.13 -2.35
N TYR A 500 11.97 19.82 -1.33
CA TYR A 500 11.51 21.15 -0.99
C TYR A 500 11.69 22.15 -2.14
N SER A 501 12.63 21.90 -3.05
CA SER A 501 12.88 22.75 -4.22
C SER A 501 11.85 22.57 -5.34
N GLU A 502 10.95 21.59 -5.24
CA GLU A 502 9.83 21.42 -6.18
C GLU A 502 8.89 22.62 -6.14
N LEU A 503 8.62 23.14 -4.94
CA LEU A 503 7.69 24.24 -4.70
C LEU A 503 8.42 25.40 -4.01
N GLU A 504 8.75 26.43 -4.77
CA GLU A 504 9.43 27.62 -4.28
C GLU A 504 8.67 28.91 -4.64
N GLY A 505 8.93 29.98 -3.90
CA GLY A 505 8.30 31.26 -4.20
C GLY A 505 8.89 32.44 -3.48
N LEU A 506 8.46 33.62 -3.89
CA LEU A 506 8.86 34.91 -3.34
C LEU A 506 7.64 35.74 -2.99
N ASN A 507 7.68 36.37 -1.83
CA ASN A 507 6.71 37.39 -1.47
C ASN A 507 7.08 38.71 -2.15
N GLY A 508 6.16 39.27 -2.94
CA GLY A 508 6.38 40.49 -3.72
C GLY A 508 5.55 40.54 -5.01
N ILE A 509 5.86 41.52 -5.86
CA ILE A 509 5.32 41.62 -7.23
C ILE A 509 6.40 41.27 -8.26
N TYR A 510 5.95 40.84 -9.44
CA TYR A 510 6.79 40.44 -10.57
C TYR A 510 7.78 41.53 -11.00
N ASN A 511 7.33 42.79 -11.09
CA ASN A 511 8.20 43.90 -11.49
C ASN A 511 9.39 44.13 -10.54
N ASP A 512 9.19 43.97 -9.24
CA ASP A 512 10.27 44.10 -8.26
C ASP A 512 11.26 42.94 -8.41
N MET A 513 10.75 41.74 -8.68
CA MET A 513 11.54 40.53 -8.87
C MET A 513 12.39 40.59 -10.15
N LEU A 514 11.91 41.19 -11.23
CA LEU A 514 12.69 41.42 -12.45
C LEU A 514 13.94 42.28 -12.21
N SER A 515 13.98 43.08 -11.15
CA SER A 515 15.17 43.89 -10.80
C SER A 515 16.23 43.13 -9.99
N LEU A 516 15.92 41.91 -9.52
CA LEU A 516 16.79 41.12 -8.66
C LEU A 516 17.77 40.25 -9.47
N PRO A 517 19.07 40.27 -9.13
CA PRO A 517 20.02 39.29 -9.63
C PRO A 517 19.66 37.87 -9.19
N SER A 518 20.05 36.85 -9.95
CA SER A 518 19.65 35.45 -9.70
C SER A 518 20.13 34.94 -8.34
N ALA A 519 21.31 35.37 -7.89
CA ALA A 519 21.81 35.06 -6.54
C ALA A 519 20.91 35.63 -5.43
N SER A 520 20.26 36.78 -5.65
CA SER A 520 19.32 37.37 -4.71
C SER A 520 18.00 36.59 -4.70
N VAL A 521 17.49 36.17 -5.86
CA VAL A 521 16.30 35.32 -5.95
C VAL A 521 16.53 34.01 -5.18
N GLN A 522 17.65 33.32 -5.42
CA GLN A 522 18.00 32.10 -4.71
C GLN A 522 18.16 32.30 -3.19
N TYR A 523 18.60 33.49 -2.78
CA TYR A 523 18.75 33.82 -1.37
C TYR A 523 17.41 34.14 -0.68
N TYR A 524 16.52 34.86 -1.35
CA TYR A 524 15.25 35.32 -0.78
C TYR A 524 14.11 34.31 -0.93
N GLN A 525 14.23 33.36 -1.87
CA GLN A 525 13.17 32.37 -2.12
C GLN A 525 12.89 31.54 -0.88
N LYS A 526 11.65 31.04 -0.82
CA LYS A 526 11.12 30.28 0.29
C LYS A 526 10.46 29.02 -0.23
N TYR A 527 10.81 27.87 0.36
CA TYR A 527 10.08 26.62 0.19
C TYR A 527 8.66 26.79 0.69
N LEU A 528 7.67 26.48 -0.14
CA LEU A 528 6.27 26.75 0.20
C LEU A 528 5.81 25.97 1.45
N GLN A 529 6.31 24.74 1.65
CA GLN A 529 5.94 23.85 2.76
C GLN A 529 6.08 24.48 4.15
N GLN A 530 7.05 25.38 4.34
CA GLN A 530 7.28 26.01 5.64
C GLN A 530 6.09 26.84 6.15
N TYR A 531 5.18 27.24 5.25
CA TYR A 531 4.03 28.07 5.59
C TYR A 531 2.77 27.28 5.96
N TRP A 532 2.76 25.95 5.84
CA TRP A 532 1.62 25.13 6.28
C TRP A 532 1.97 23.98 7.21
N ASP A 533 3.26 23.64 7.34
CA ASP A 533 3.77 22.54 8.15
C ASP A 533 4.96 23.02 9.01
N THR A 534 4.70 23.49 10.24
CA THR A 534 5.71 24.14 11.09
C THR A 534 5.90 23.44 12.44
N PRO A 535 7.12 22.94 12.75
CA PRO A 535 8.25 22.72 11.84
C PRO A 535 7.95 21.56 10.87
N ARG A 536 8.72 21.47 9.78
CA ARG A 536 8.55 20.45 8.74
C ARG A 536 8.44 19.04 9.33
N GLY A 537 7.41 18.29 8.92
CA GLY A 537 7.13 16.93 9.42
C GLY A 537 6.80 16.87 10.90
N GLN A 538 6.51 18.02 11.52
CA GLN A 538 6.35 18.22 12.96
C GLN A 538 7.58 17.79 13.79
N ILE A 539 8.77 17.86 13.19
CA ILE A 539 10.04 17.51 13.83
C ILE A 539 10.74 18.76 14.33
N PHE A 540 10.93 18.85 15.65
CA PHE A 540 11.83 19.82 16.26
C PHE A 540 13.21 19.20 16.35
N HIS A 541 14.09 19.58 15.42
CA HIS A 541 15.48 19.13 15.44
C HIS A 541 16.24 19.76 16.61
N ILE A 542 17.06 18.96 17.29
CA ILE A 542 17.91 19.40 18.39
C ILE A 542 19.38 19.05 18.14
N LEU A 543 20.25 19.98 18.51
CA LEU A 543 21.70 19.83 18.33
C LEU A 543 22.46 20.67 19.36
N ASN A 544 23.22 20.00 20.22
CA ASN A 544 24.10 20.66 21.20
C ASN A 544 25.58 20.25 21.09
N ARG A 545 25.93 19.51 20.03
CA ARG A 545 27.30 19.28 19.59
C ARG A 545 27.62 20.22 18.43
N SER A 546 28.89 20.51 18.18
CA SER A 546 29.29 21.42 17.11
C SER A 546 28.84 20.90 15.73
N PRO A 547 28.15 21.72 14.89
CA PRO A 547 27.73 23.10 15.14
C PRO A 547 26.54 23.21 16.11
N TYR A 548 26.58 24.13 17.07
CA TYR A 548 25.52 24.25 18.08
C TYR A 548 24.23 24.85 17.51
N GLY A 549 23.09 24.31 17.90
CA GLY A 549 21.79 24.96 17.75
C GLY A 549 21.60 26.17 18.67
N THR A 550 20.46 26.84 18.55
CA THR A 550 20.07 28.02 19.34
C THR A 550 18.75 27.77 20.09
N ASN A 551 18.46 28.53 21.15
CA ASN A 551 17.17 28.44 21.86
C ASN A 551 16.38 29.74 21.63
N ASP A 552 16.31 30.15 20.37
CA ASP A 552 15.65 31.38 19.96
C ASP A 552 14.30 31.04 19.31
N THR A 553 13.42 32.04 19.23
CA THR A 553 12.12 31.90 18.57
C THR A 553 12.31 31.42 17.12
N GLY A 554 11.72 30.28 16.77
CA GLY A 554 11.83 29.70 15.43
C GLY A 554 12.95 28.66 15.26
N CYS A 555 13.65 28.26 16.32
CA CYS A 555 14.47 27.05 16.28
C CYS A 555 13.61 25.79 16.13
N GLY A 556 14.23 24.70 15.69
CA GLY A 556 13.61 23.38 15.51
C GLY A 556 13.52 22.96 14.06
N LEU A 557 13.85 23.86 13.12
CA LEU A 557 14.10 23.50 11.73
C LEU A 557 15.39 22.69 11.62
N PHE A 558 15.52 21.88 10.58
CA PHE A 558 16.72 21.08 10.33
C PHE A 558 17.99 21.95 10.19
N ASP A 559 17.89 23.07 9.48
CA ASP A 559 18.95 24.06 9.25
C ASP A 559 19.09 25.10 10.38
N ASN A 560 18.13 25.14 11.30
CA ASN A 560 18.15 25.95 12.52
C ASN A 560 17.65 25.15 13.74
N PRO A 561 18.42 24.14 14.18
CA PRO A 561 17.97 23.24 15.25
C PRO A 561 17.96 23.93 16.61
N CYS A 562 17.10 23.47 17.51
CA CYS A 562 17.08 23.93 18.89
C CYS A 562 18.31 23.44 19.66
N ARG A 563 18.83 24.26 20.58
CA ARG A 563 20.01 23.90 21.38
C ARG A 563 19.68 22.87 22.45
N THR A 564 18.52 22.95 23.09
CA THR A 564 18.18 22.08 24.22
C THR A 564 16.90 21.30 24.01
N PHE A 565 16.89 20.09 24.57
CA PHE A 565 15.75 19.19 24.60
C PHE A 565 14.54 19.86 25.26
N GLU A 566 14.72 20.53 26.41
CA GLU A 566 13.64 21.20 27.14
C GLU A 566 12.99 22.31 26.33
N TYR A 567 13.78 23.07 25.57
CA TYR A 567 13.25 24.16 24.76
C TYR A 567 12.38 23.62 23.62
N ALA A 568 12.86 22.57 22.93
CA ALA A 568 12.09 21.90 21.88
C ALA A 568 10.78 21.28 22.42
N ILE A 569 10.81 20.73 23.64
CA ILE A 569 9.61 20.20 24.30
C ILE A 569 8.59 21.29 24.65
N GLN A 570 9.01 22.52 24.91
CA GLN A 570 8.09 23.64 25.16
C GLN A 570 7.43 24.18 23.88
N GLN A 571 8.02 23.93 22.69
CA GLN A 571 7.45 24.41 21.42
C GLN A 571 6.28 23.54 20.96
N GLN A 572 5.21 24.14 20.41
CA GLN A 572 4.04 23.36 19.98
C GLN A 572 4.03 23.23 18.44
N PRO A 573 3.96 21.99 17.89
CA PRO A 573 3.79 21.81 16.44
C PRO A 573 2.37 22.22 16.02
N TYR A 574 2.25 22.82 14.85
CA TYR A 574 0.97 23.18 14.27
C TYR A 574 1.00 23.11 12.75
N ILE A 575 -0.19 22.92 12.18
CA ILE A 575 -0.46 23.15 10.77
C ILE A 575 -1.36 24.38 10.62
N TYR A 576 -1.37 24.95 9.43
CA TYR A 576 -2.36 25.97 9.08
C TYR A 576 -3.63 25.34 8.52
N LYS A 577 -4.78 25.80 9.03
CA LYS A 577 -6.11 25.50 8.54
C LYS A 577 -6.89 26.80 8.36
N ASP A 578 -7.10 27.21 7.12
CA ASP A 578 -7.77 28.47 6.76
C ASP A 578 -7.14 29.70 7.44
N GLY A 579 -5.81 29.79 7.43
CA GLY A 579 -5.05 30.85 8.09
C GLY A 579 -4.93 30.71 9.62
N VAL A 580 -5.61 29.74 10.24
CA VAL A 580 -5.59 29.51 11.69
C VAL A 580 -4.62 28.38 12.06
N LYS A 581 -3.80 28.61 13.08
CA LYS A 581 -2.92 27.57 13.64
C LYS A 581 -3.76 26.49 14.34
N THR A 582 -3.66 25.26 13.85
CA THR A 582 -4.26 24.08 14.46
C THR A 582 -3.15 23.22 15.04
N PHE A 583 -3.15 23.06 16.37
CA PHE A 583 -2.14 22.26 17.06
C PHE A 583 -2.38 20.76 16.89
N ILE A 584 -1.29 20.00 16.79
CA ILE A 584 -1.33 18.55 16.60
C ILE A 584 -0.99 17.85 17.92
N ASP A 585 -1.73 16.78 18.24
CA ASP A 585 -1.52 15.95 19.44
C ASP A 585 -0.41 14.90 19.23
N GLU A 586 0.69 15.33 18.61
CA GLU A 586 1.91 14.56 18.40
C GLU A 586 3.10 15.50 18.28
N LYS A 587 4.21 15.18 18.94
CA LYS A 587 5.46 15.95 18.83
C LYS A 587 6.63 15.03 18.53
N LYS A 588 7.46 15.40 17.55
CA LYS A 588 8.70 14.68 17.25
C LYS A 588 9.90 15.53 17.60
N ILE A 589 10.87 14.94 18.27
CA ILE A 589 12.17 15.51 18.60
C ILE A 589 13.22 14.79 17.76
N GLY A 590 13.77 15.49 16.78
CA GLY A 590 14.76 14.94 15.85
C GLY A 590 16.18 15.16 16.37
N ILE A 591 16.95 14.09 16.57
CA ILE A 591 18.36 14.19 16.96
C ILE A 591 19.21 14.36 15.71
N CYS A 592 19.88 15.51 15.58
CA CYS A 592 20.75 15.78 14.42
C CYS A 592 21.95 14.83 14.34
N SER A 593 22.49 14.65 13.14
CA SER A 593 23.54 13.67 12.83
C SER A 593 24.86 13.80 13.63
N PRO A 594 25.32 14.99 14.09
CA PRO A 594 26.46 15.06 15.02
C PRO A 594 26.18 14.39 16.38
N GLY A 595 24.92 14.16 16.71
CA GLY A 595 24.42 13.60 17.97
C GLY A 595 24.10 14.67 19.03
N TYR A 596 23.62 14.21 20.17
CA TYR A 596 23.17 15.06 21.26
C TYR A 596 23.72 14.57 22.61
N ASP A 597 24.30 15.49 23.38
CA ASP A 597 24.80 15.23 24.73
C ASP A 597 23.72 15.55 25.78
N LEU A 598 23.15 14.51 26.41
CA LEU A 598 22.18 14.66 27.48
C LEU A 598 22.90 15.00 28.79
N ASN A 599 22.96 16.30 29.09
CA ASN A 599 23.73 16.84 30.22
C ASN A 599 22.96 16.84 31.57
N ALA A 600 21.64 16.66 31.54
CA ALA A 600 20.77 16.58 32.70
C ALA A 600 19.59 15.64 32.40
N PRO A 601 19.01 14.97 33.42
CA PRO A 601 17.78 14.21 33.26
C PRO A 601 16.59 15.06 32.78
N VAL A 602 15.84 14.55 31.82
CA VAL A 602 14.64 15.18 31.24
C VAL A 602 13.39 14.44 31.71
N SER A 603 12.39 15.20 32.14
CA SER A 603 11.06 14.68 32.47
C SER A 603 10.04 15.18 31.45
N LEU A 604 9.39 14.24 30.78
CA LEU A 604 8.38 14.47 29.78
C LEU A 604 7.00 14.27 30.40
N SER A 605 6.06 15.17 30.14
CA SER A 605 4.66 14.98 30.55
C SER A 605 3.72 15.63 29.54
N LYS A 606 2.44 15.29 29.61
CA LYS A 606 1.41 15.91 28.75
C LYS A 606 1.35 17.41 29.02
N THR A 607 1.39 17.81 30.29
CA THR A 607 1.38 19.20 30.72
C THR A 607 2.62 19.97 30.22
N ALA A 608 3.81 19.38 30.28
CA ALA A 608 5.04 20.06 29.87
C ALA A 608 5.18 20.20 28.35
N SER A 609 4.57 19.27 27.59
CA SER A 609 4.73 19.17 26.14
C SER A 609 3.50 19.61 25.33
N ASN A 610 2.35 19.80 25.99
CA ASN A 610 1.05 20.02 25.35
C ASN A 610 0.69 18.95 24.29
N THR A 611 1.11 17.70 24.50
CA THR A 611 0.82 16.55 23.62
C THR A 611 0.68 15.26 24.42
N SER A 612 -0.15 14.34 23.95
CA SER A 612 -0.29 12.98 24.47
C SER A 612 0.81 12.03 23.98
N THR A 613 1.49 12.39 22.87
CA THR A 613 2.48 11.55 22.20
C THR A 613 3.75 12.32 21.91
N ILE A 614 4.90 11.76 22.33
CA ILE A 614 6.23 12.28 22.01
C ILE A 614 7.05 11.20 21.33
N TRP A 615 7.62 11.57 20.19
CA TRP A 615 8.60 10.78 19.48
C TRP A 615 9.99 11.37 19.69
N ILE A 616 10.99 10.55 19.98
CA ILE A 616 12.41 10.90 19.91
C ILE A 616 12.99 10.08 18.76
N VAL A 617 13.44 10.76 17.72
CA VAL A 617 13.75 10.12 16.44
C VAL A 617 15.08 10.64 15.89
N LYS A 618 15.67 9.90 14.96
CA LYS A 618 16.81 10.41 14.19
C LYS A 618 16.42 11.58 13.28
N GLU A 619 17.44 12.31 12.83
CA GLU A 619 17.32 13.44 11.93
C GLU A 619 16.48 13.13 10.68
N LEU A 620 15.52 14.01 10.41
CA LEU A 620 14.63 13.95 9.24
C LEU A 620 13.83 12.63 9.13
N PHE A 621 13.47 12.01 10.26
CA PHE A 621 12.73 10.75 10.33
C PHE A 621 11.49 10.71 9.42
N ARG A 622 11.39 9.68 8.57
CA ARG A 622 10.34 9.47 7.57
C ARG A 622 10.17 10.61 6.56
N MET A 623 11.20 11.41 6.34
CA MET A 623 11.23 12.43 5.31
C MET A 623 12.29 12.11 4.24
N GLN A 624 12.21 12.79 3.11
CA GLN A 624 13.27 12.77 2.12
C GLN A 624 14.58 13.22 2.79
N SER A 625 15.66 12.48 2.52
CA SER A 625 16.97 12.67 3.17
C SER A 625 17.01 12.31 4.66
N GLU A 626 16.13 11.43 5.13
CA GLU A 626 16.23 10.79 6.45
C GLU A 626 17.66 10.25 6.70
N MET A 627 18.19 10.52 7.89
CA MET A 627 19.55 10.09 8.26
C MET A 627 19.74 8.58 8.10
N THR A 628 20.86 8.19 7.49
CA THR A 628 21.32 6.79 7.47
C THR A 628 21.86 6.38 8.84
N GLY A 629 21.52 5.17 9.30
CA GLY A 629 21.95 4.69 10.62
C GLY A 629 21.09 5.24 11.77
N GLN A 630 21.66 5.24 12.97
CA GLN A 630 21.01 5.72 14.21
C GLN A 630 21.60 7.06 14.64
N ALA A 631 20.76 7.95 15.19
CA ALA A 631 21.25 9.19 15.81
C ALA A 631 21.75 8.93 17.23
N GLU A 632 22.88 9.52 17.60
CA GLU A 632 23.52 9.26 18.89
C GLU A 632 23.01 10.20 19.99
N ILE A 633 22.61 9.63 21.13
CA ILE A 633 22.40 10.36 22.39
C ILE A 633 23.43 9.87 23.39
N LYS A 634 24.25 10.78 23.92
CA LYS A 634 25.24 10.47 24.95
C LYS A 634 24.87 11.07 26.29
N ILE A 635 24.70 10.23 27.30
CA ILE A 635 24.49 10.66 28.68
C ILE A 635 25.82 11.19 29.25
N LEU A 636 25.86 12.47 29.60
CA LEU A 636 27.02 13.13 30.20
C LEU A 636 26.77 13.43 31.68
N LYS A 637 26.95 12.39 32.51
CA LYS A 637 26.89 12.53 33.97
C LYS A 637 28.11 13.26 34.54
N ASN A 638 29.27 13.12 33.90
CA ASN A 638 30.56 13.69 34.32
C ASN A 638 30.95 13.36 35.77
N ASN A 639 30.61 12.14 36.23
CA ASN A 639 30.77 11.70 37.62
C ASN A 639 30.10 12.59 38.68
N ASP A 640 29.13 13.43 38.28
CA ASP A 640 28.39 14.29 39.18
C ASP A 640 27.08 13.62 39.62
N ASN A 641 27.07 13.06 40.84
CA ASN A 641 25.88 12.44 41.41
C ASN A 641 24.74 13.45 41.67
N SER A 642 25.04 14.75 41.79
CA SER A 642 24.00 15.75 42.05
C SER A 642 23.00 15.87 40.90
N LYS A 643 23.40 15.49 39.67
CA LYS A 643 22.53 15.47 38.49
C LYS A 643 21.36 14.48 38.59
N GLU A 644 21.52 13.41 39.37
CA GLU A 644 20.52 12.35 39.54
C GLU A 644 19.69 12.53 40.83
N ASN A 645 20.04 13.49 41.68
CA ASN A 645 19.34 13.72 42.95
C ASN A 645 17.86 14.08 42.73
N GLY A 646 16.97 13.25 43.29
CA GLY A 646 15.52 13.46 43.19
C GLY A 646 14.92 13.19 41.81
N LYS A 647 15.69 12.62 40.87
CA LYS A 647 15.23 12.26 39.53
C LYS A 647 14.92 10.77 39.44
N GLN A 648 13.93 10.38 38.63
CA GLN A 648 13.50 8.99 38.50
C GLN A 648 14.18 8.25 37.33
N GLY A 649 14.61 8.97 36.30
CA GLY A 649 15.38 8.44 35.16
C GLY A 649 15.96 9.58 34.33
N TRP A 650 16.91 9.28 33.43
CA TRP A 650 17.52 10.27 32.53
C TRP A 650 16.53 10.79 31.47
N ILE A 651 15.60 9.94 31.05
CA ILE A 651 14.43 10.27 30.24
C ILE A 651 13.24 9.66 30.98
N SER A 652 12.41 10.49 31.62
CA SER A 652 11.18 10.01 32.25
C SER A 652 9.94 10.47 31.52
N ALA A 653 8.87 9.66 31.54
CA ALA A 653 7.60 9.97 30.89
C ALA A 653 6.46 9.86 31.90
N ALA A 654 5.76 10.96 32.17
CA ALA A 654 4.73 11.12 33.18
C ALA A 654 3.33 11.39 32.61
N GLU A 655 2.31 11.32 33.45
CA GLU A 655 0.91 11.64 33.10
C GLU A 655 0.29 10.74 32.01
N GLY A 656 0.74 9.48 31.91
CA GLY A 656 0.23 8.53 30.91
C GLY A 656 0.64 8.91 29.48
N LEU A 657 1.82 9.50 29.32
CA LEU A 657 2.38 9.91 28.03
C LEU A 657 2.74 8.68 27.18
N GLN A 658 2.54 8.77 25.87
CA GLN A 658 3.08 7.80 24.92
C GLN A 658 4.46 8.27 24.46
N LEU A 659 5.52 7.58 24.87
CA LEU A 659 6.90 7.84 24.46
C LEU A 659 7.32 6.82 23.40
N ARG A 660 7.73 7.31 22.22
CA ARG A 660 8.19 6.49 21.11
C ARG A 660 9.61 6.89 20.74
N MET A 661 10.52 5.93 20.65
CA MET A 661 11.94 6.17 20.38
C MET A 661 12.40 5.33 19.18
N HIS A 662 12.82 5.99 18.09
CA HIS A 662 13.08 5.35 16.80
C HIS A 662 14.46 5.69 16.24
N GLY A 663 15.26 4.67 15.92
CA GLY A 663 16.53 4.85 15.22
C GLY A 663 17.59 5.58 16.05
N LEU A 664 17.75 5.22 17.32
CA LEU A 664 18.65 5.91 18.26
C LEU A 664 19.77 5.00 18.77
N ASN A 665 20.95 5.58 19.02
CA ASN A 665 22.07 4.93 19.70
C ASN A 665 22.36 5.67 21.01
N ILE A 666 22.03 5.05 22.13
CA ILE A 666 22.17 5.61 23.47
C ILE A 666 23.44 5.04 24.11
N ILE A 667 24.37 5.95 24.41
CA ILE A 667 25.64 5.67 25.09
C ILE A 667 25.77 6.57 26.32
N MET A 668 26.82 6.33 27.11
CA MET A 668 27.16 7.21 28.22
C MET A 668 28.66 7.53 28.25
N ASP A 669 29.03 8.54 29.03
CA ASP A 669 30.42 8.80 29.37
C ASP A 669 30.99 7.71 30.31
N SER A 670 32.19 7.94 30.83
CA SER A 670 32.87 6.98 31.72
C SER A 670 32.27 6.88 33.14
N SER A 671 31.13 7.52 33.42
CA SER A 671 30.51 7.55 34.74
C SER A 671 29.81 6.24 35.11
N GLN A 672 29.13 6.23 36.26
CA GLN A 672 28.18 5.19 36.65
C GLN A 672 26.83 5.85 36.91
N LEU A 673 25.77 5.40 36.26
CA LEU A 673 24.41 5.91 36.51
C LEU A 673 23.87 5.31 37.81
N THR A 674 23.04 6.05 38.55
CA THR A 674 22.37 5.52 39.75
C THR A 674 20.86 5.37 39.58
N ILE A 675 20.32 5.90 38.48
CA ILE A 675 18.92 5.84 38.07
C ILE A 675 18.80 5.28 36.64
N PRO A 676 17.63 4.78 36.21
CA PRO A 676 17.38 4.31 34.85
C PRO A 676 17.71 5.32 33.77
N ILE A 677 17.94 4.81 32.56
CA ILE A 677 17.95 5.67 31.38
C ILE A 677 16.52 6.07 31.04
N ILE A 678 15.60 5.09 30.95
CA ILE A 678 14.18 5.33 30.68
C ILE A 678 13.37 4.93 31.90
N TYR A 679 12.54 5.86 32.40
CA TYR A 679 11.62 5.61 33.52
C TYR A 679 10.20 6.00 33.15
N ILE A 680 9.26 5.06 33.20
CA ILE A 680 7.85 5.33 32.94
C ILE A 680 7.12 5.66 34.25
N GLU A 681 6.54 6.86 34.32
CA GLU A 681 5.80 7.44 35.44
C GLU A 681 4.28 7.47 35.14
N GLY A 682 3.49 6.67 35.85
CA GLY A 682 2.03 6.72 35.80
C GLY A 682 1.37 5.69 34.87
N ALA A 683 0.11 5.41 35.18
CA ALA A 683 -0.71 4.41 34.50
C ALA A 683 -1.11 4.85 33.08
N ASN A 684 -1.47 3.88 32.22
CA ASN A 684 -1.86 4.10 30.81
C ASN A 684 -0.73 4.66 29.93
N SER A 685 0.52 4.40 30.29
CA SER A 685 1.69 4.85 29.52
C SER A 685 2.09 3.84 28.45
N LEU A 686 2.58 4.31 27.31
CA LEU A 686 3.16 3.47 26.26
C LEU A 686 4.64 3.84 26.10
N LEU A 687 5.52 2.84 26.13
CA LEU A 687 6.89 2.95 25.68
C LEU A 687 7.08 2.10 24.43
N GLU A 688 7.37 2.75 23.31
CA GLU A 688 7.72 2.09 22.05
C GLU A 688 9.20 2.34 21.73
N LEU A 689 9.99 1.28 21.62
CA LEU A 689 11.39 1.31 21.22
C LEU A 689 11.50 0.57 19.89
N ASN A 690 11.97 1.24 18.85
CA ASN A 690 12.19 0.64 17.54
C ASN A 690 13.59 0.98 17.05
N THR A 691 14.39 -0.05 16.74
CA THR A 691 15.79 0.13 16.32
C THR A 691 16.54 1.07 17.24
N VAL A 692 16.46 0.82 18.55
CA VAL A 692 17.19 1.56 19.59
C VAL A 692 18.32 0.69 20.14
N THR A 693 19.54 1.23 20.14
CA THR A 693 20.72 0.59 20.72
C THR A 693 21.05 1.23 22.07
N PHE A 694 21.23 0.42 23.11
CA PHE A 694 21.83 0.80 24.38
C PHE A 694 23.20 0.13 24.48
N SER A 695 24.28 0.92 24.52
CA SER A 695 25.64 0.38 24.44
C SER A 695 26.59 0.98 25.48
N GLY A 696 27.32 0.13 26.20
CA GLY A 696 28.37 0.56 27.12
C GLY A 696 27.83 1.19 28.40
N ILE A 697 26.67 0.73 28.88
CA ILE A 697 25.98 1.32 30.04
C ILE A 697 26.50 0.71 31.35
N LYS A 698 26.81 1.57 32.32
CA LYS A 698 27.15 1.20 33.70
C LYS A 698 26.09 1.74 34.66
N LEU A 699 25.34 0.86 35.30
CA LEU A 699 24.28 1.20 36.24
C LEU A 699 24.64 0.66 37.64
N SER A 700 24.70 1.53 38.64
CA SER A 700 25.03 1.20 40.03
C SER A 700 23.97 1.79 40.97
N PRO A 701 22.76 1.19 41.06
CA PRO A 701 21.69 1.74 41.87
C PRO A 701 22.06 1.76 43.36
N THR A 702 21.66 2.83 44.06
CA THR A 702 22.08 3.08 45.46
C THR A 702 21.04 2.63 46.49
N THR A 703 19.76 2.66 46.13
CA THR A 703 18.65 2.37 47.07
C THR A 703 18.02 0.99 46.85
N LYS A 704 17.64 0.68 45.60
CA LYS A 704 16.96 -0.57 45.21
C LYS A 704 17.37 -1.01 43.82
N ALA A 705 17.13 -2.29 43.51
CA ALA A 705 17.37 -2.83 42.18
C ALA A 705 16.57 -2.08 41.11
N THR A 706 17.21 -1.79 39.98
CA THR A 706 16.73 -0.82 39.00
C THR A 706 17.10 -1.22 37.58
N GLY A 707 16.21 -0.99 36.62
CA GLY A 707 16.40 -1.28 35.20
C GLY A 707 17.11 -0.17 34.42
N ILE A 708 17.67 -0.48 33.25
CA ILE A 708 17.98 0.59 32.25
C ILE A 708 16.68 1.17 31.71
N VAL A 709 15.74 0.29 31.37
CA VAL A 709 14.33 0.60 31.12
C VAL A 709 13.53 0.12 32.33
N GLN A 710 12.90 1.05 33.03
CA GLN A 710 12.12 0.77 34.24
C GLN A 710 10.64 1.12 34.04
N ILE A 711 9.77 0.14 34.28
CA ILE A 711 8.31 0.29 34.22
C ILE A 711 7.71 -0.17 35.56
N ASN A 712 6.97 0.72 36.23
CA ASN A 712 6.49 0.51 37.61
C ASN A 712 4.98 0.64 37.82
N TYR A 713 4.23 1.05 36.79
CA TYR A 713 2.84 1.45 36.90
C TYR A 713 1.94 0.58 36.05
N ASP A 714 0.72 0.36 36.54
CA ASP A 714 -0.26 -0.54 35.93
C ASP A 714 -0.89 0.04 34.66
N ASN A 715 -1.47 -0.85 33.84
CA ASN A 715 -1.99 -0.53 32.51
C ASN A 715 -0.98 0.11 31.55
N SER A 716 0.31 -0.18 31.73
CA SER A 716 1.38 0.30 30.85
C SER A 716 1.69 -0.72 29.75
N GLN A 717 2.19 -0.25 28.61
CA GLN A 717 2.63 -1.08 27.50
C GLN A 717 4.09 -0.81 27.13
N LEU A 718 4.85 -1.87 26.90
CA LEU A 718 6.19 -1.84 26.32
C LEU A 718 6.21 -2.61 25.00
N ILE A 719 6.64 -1.96 23.93
CA ILE A 719 6.91 -2.58 22.64
C ILE A 719 8.37 -2.32 22.31
N ALA A 720 9.20 -3.36 22.21
CA ALA A 720 10.57 -3.25 21.75
C ALA A 720 10.76 -4.06 20.46
N GLN A 721 11.18 -3.40 19.38
CA GLN A 721 11.38 -3.99 18.07
C GLN A 721 12.80 -3.74 17.59
N SER A 722 13.54 -4.80 17.24
CA SER A 722 14.87 -4.70 16.64
C SER A 722 15.84 -3.84 17.47
N CYS A 723 15.69 -3.87 18.80
CA CYS A 723 16.54 -3.13 19.74
C CYS A 723 17.77 -3.96 20.12
N ILE A 724 18.86 -3.27 20.46
CA ILE A 724 20.12 -3.91 20.85
C ILE A 724 20.54 -3.39 22.23
N PHE A 725 20.68 -4.28 23.20
CA PHE A 725 21.23 -4.01 24.52
C PHE A 725 22.59 -4.70 24.61
N LYS A 726 23.69 -3.92 24.64
CA LYS A 726 25.04 -4.52 24.62
C LYS A 726 26.05 -3.90 25.56
N ASN A 727 26.95 -4.73 26.09
CA ASN A 727 28.04 -4.31 26.98
C ASN A 727 27.51 -3.51 28.17
N ILE A 728 26.60 -4.13 28.91
CA ILE A 728 25.91 -3.51 30.04
C ILE A 728 26.43 -4.13 31.34
N LEU A 729 26.77 -3.27 32.30
CA LEU A 729 27.22 -3.67 33.63
C LEU A 729 26.33 -3.04 34.70
N ILE A 730 25.66 -3.87 35.49
CA ILE A 730 24.76 -3.48 36.57
C ILE A 730 25.31 -3.98 37.91
N GLN A 731 25.58 -3.08 38.85
CA GLN A 731 26.27 -3.40 40.11
C GLN A 731 25.51 -2.85 41.34
N SER A 732 26.14 -2.91 42.52
CA SER A 732 25.59 -2.39 43.79
C SER A 732 24.29 -3.10 44.22
N LYS A 733 23.13 -2.43 44.16
CA LYS A 733 21.83 -3.00 44.58
C LYS A 733 21.19 -3.89 43.53
N GLY A 734 21.84 -4.10 42.39
CA GLY A 734 21.38 -4.98 41.33
C GLY A 734 20.41 -4.32 40.36
N GLY A 735 19.86 -5.12 39.44
CA GLY A 735 18.98 -4.61 38.39
C GLY A 735 19.03 -5.42 37.09
N ASN A 736 18.44 -4.85 36.04
CA ASN A 736 18.18 -5.54 34.76
C ASN A 736 18.33 -4.56 33.58
N ALA A 737 18.45 -5.05 32.35
CA ALA A 737 18.31 -4.17 31.19
C ALA A 737 16.87 -3.65 31.08
N ILE A 738 15.89 -4.53 31.21
CA ILE A 738 14.46 -4.21 31.28
C ILE A 738 13.91 -4.75 32.60
N ARG A 739 13.39 -3.86 33.44
CA ARG A 739 12.78 -4.20 34.73
C ARG A 739 11.34 -3.74 34.78
N ILE A 740 10.42 -4.70 34.89
CA ILE A 740 8.97 -4.48 34.92
C ILE A 740 8.41 -4.90 36.28
N LEU A 741 7.88 -3.93 37.01
CA LEU A 741 7.22 -4.12 38.30
C LEU A 741 5.74 -3.73 38.17
N ASN A 742 4.83 -4.69 38.29
CA ASN A 742 3.40 -4.39 38.33
C ASN A 742 2.96 -4.09 39.78
N ASN A 743 3.00 -2.80 40.15
CA ASN A 743 2.61 -2.35 41.49
C ASN A 743 1.13 -1.93 41.62
N GLY A 744 0.35 -1.98 40.54
CA GLY A 744 -1.06 -1.57 40.54
C GLY A 744 -2.03 -2.74 40.38
N GLN A 745 -3.24 -2.49 39.87
CA GLN A 745 -4.31 -3.49 39.78
C GLN A 745 -4.65 -3.91 38.34
N GLN A 746 -3.98 -3.32 37.35
CA GLN A 746 -4.20 -3.54 35.92
C GLN A 746 -2.99 -4.21 35.26
N PRO A 747 -3.15 -4.88 34.11
CA PRO A 747 -2.06 -5.60 33.45
C PRO A 747 -0.98 -4.68 32.89
N ILE A 748 0.26 -5.17 32.79
CA ILE A 748 1.31 -4.59 31.96
C ILE A 748 1.52 -5.52 30.75
N ILE A 749 1.49 -4.96 29.55
CA ILE A 749 1.69 -5.72 28.31
C ILE A 749 3.09 -5.43 27.78
N THR A 750 3.90 -6.45 27.57
CA THR A 750 5.26 -6.33 27.03
C THR A 750 5.47 -7.27 25.87
N THR A 751 5.93 -6.71 24.76
CA THR A 751 6.24 -7.42 23.51
C THR A 751 7.67 -7.06 23.10
N ILE A 752 8.51 -8.07 22.92
CA ILE A 752 9.95 -7.96 22.59
C ILE A 752 10.21 -8.77 21.32
N ASN A 753 10.51 -8.08 20.22
CA ASN A 753 10.55 -8.67 18.88
C ASN A 753 11.90 -8.38 18.23
N ALA A 754 12.56 -9.43 17.70
CA ALA A 754 13.85 -9.34 17.02
C ALA A 754 14.93 -8.54 17.78
N CYS A 755 14.89 -8.55 19.11
CA CYS A 755 15.81 -7.80 19.96
C CYS A 755 17.04 -8.62 20.35
N GLU A 756 18.16 -7.95 20.57
CA GLU A 756 19.41 -8.56 20.99
C GLU A 756 19.85 -8.08 22.37
N PHE A 757 20.16 -9.00 23.27
CA PHE A 757 20.70 -8.77 24.61
C PHE A 757 22.06 -9.47 24.70
N ASN A 758 23.14 -8.69 24.57
CA ASN A 758 24.49 -9.21 24.35
C ASN A 758 25.46 -8.70 25.42
N ASN A 759 26.09 -9.61 26.18
CA ASN A 759 27.10 -9.24 27.19
C ASN A 759 26.53 -8.28 28.25
N ILE A 760 25.58 -8.78 29.03
CA ILE A 760 24.89 -8.04 30.10
C ILE A 760 25.19 -8.72 31.43
N SER A 761 25.85 -8.03 32.34
CA SER A 761 26.15 -8.54 33.68
C SER A 761 25.38 -7.76 34.74
N SER A 762 24.70 -8.45 35.66
CA SER A 762 24.06 -7.83 36.82
C SER A 762 24.35 -8.57 38.12
N ILE A 763 24.07 -7.91 39.25
CA ILE A 763 24.03 -8.52 40.57
C ILE A 763 22.55 -8.72 40.95
N GLY A 764 22.20 -9.87 41.50
CA GLY A 764 20.89 -10.15 42.04
C GLY A 764 20.58 -9.25 43.24
N ASP A 765 19.30 -8.94 43.44
CA ASP A 765 18.92 -8.10 44.57
C ASP A 765 18.90 -8.87 45.90
N SER A 766 18.60 -8.19 47.02
CA SER A 766 18.59 -8.81 48.35
C SER A 766 17.57 -9.95 48.51
N SER A 767 16.63 -10.07 47.58
CA SER A 767 15.61 -11.11 47.50
C SER A 767 15.99 -12.22 46.50
N GLY A 768 17.22 -12.23 45.98
CA GLY A 768 17.71 -13.24 45.05
C GLY A 768 17.11 -13.13 43.65
N LEU A 769 16.52 -11.98 43.29
CA LEU A 769 15.94 -11.75 41.97
C LEU A 769 17.06 -11.45 40.96
N GLY A 770 17.14 -12.19 39.86
CA GLY A 770 18.12 -11.98 38.79
C GLY A 770 17.47 -11.55 37.47
N GLY A 771 17.84 -12.22 36.37
CA GLY A 771 17.42 -11.91 35.00
C GLY A 771 18.16 -10.70 34.40
N SER A 772 19.47 -10.79 34.14
CA SER A 772 20.25 -9.59 33.80
C SER A 772 19.71 -8.82 32.58
N ALA A 773 19.08 -9.51 31.63
CA ALA A 773 18.34 -8.89 30.54
C ALA A 773 16.93 -8.45 30.98
N ILE A 774 16.07 -9.39 31.37
CA ILE A 774 14.65 -9.11 31.66
C ILE A 774 14.27 -9.63 33.04
N PHE A 775 13.67 -8.75 33.84
CA PHE A 775 12.92 -9.11 35.03
C PHE A 775 11.48 -8.63 34.90
N MET A 776 10.51 -9.51 35.20
CA MET A 776 9.10 -9.15 35.22
C MET A 776 8.32 -9.81 36.36
N GLU A 777 7.55 -8.98 37.08
CA GLU A 777 6.43 -9.43 37.92
C GLU A 777 5.14 -9.44 37.08
N SER A 778 4.68 -10.63 36.70
CA SER A 778 3.48 -10.85 35.90
C SER A 778 2.27 -11.08 36.80
N LYS A 779 1.64 -9.97 37.23
CA LYS A 779 0.41 -9.94 38.04
C LYS A 779 -0.76 -9.33 37.26
N HIS A 780 -2.00 -9.59 37.68
CA HIS A 780 -3.20 -8.87 37.23
C HIS A 780 -3.47 -8.89 35.71
N GLY A 781 -3.26 -10.01 35.02
CA GLY A 781 -3.48 -10.06 33.55
C GLY A 781 -2.24 -9.77 32.72
N SER A 782 -1.10 -9.47 33.33
CA SER A 782 0.12 -9.05 32.63
C SER A 782 0.62 -10.07 31.60
N LYS A 783 1.29 -9.56 30.56
CA LYS A 783 1.75 -10.34 29.41
C LYS A 783 3.21 -10.04 29.08
N LEU A 784 4.00 -11.09 28.88
CA LEU A 784 5.33 -11.03 28.28
C LEU A 784 5.38 -11.94 27.05
N ILE A 785 5.60 -11.34 25.88
CA ILE A 785 5.73 -12.02 24.61
C ILE A 785 7.12 -11.72 24.06
N ILE A 786 7.89 -12.75 23.76
CA ILE A 786 9.22 -12.66 23.15
C ILE A 786 9.17 -13.43 21.84
N GLU A 787 9.39 -12.76 20.72
CA GLU A 787 9.23 -13.34 19.39
C GLU A 787 10.24 -12.83 18.33
N ASP A 788 10.11 -13.31 17.09
CA ASP A 788 10.87 -12.87 15.92
C ASP A 788 12.40 -13.03 16.05
N SER A 789 12.89 -14.20 16.48
CA SER A 789 14.33 -14.51 16.56
C SER A 789 15.12 -13.65 17.56
N CYS A 790 14.52 -13.22 18.67
CA CYS A 790 15.24 -12.55 19.76
C CYS A 790 16.48 -13.33 20.23
N GLN A 791 17.56 -12.62 20.59
CA GLN A 791 18.83 -13.23 21.01
C GLN A 791 19.20 -12.76 22.42
N PHE A 792 19.48 -13.69 23.32
CA PHE A 792 20.05 -13.45 24.65
C PHE A 792 21.38 -14.20 24.72
N THR A 793 22.49 -13.47 24.66
CA THR A 793 23.83 -14.05 24.62
C THR A 793 24.70 -13.44 25.72
N LYS A 794 25.34 -14.28 26.55
CA LYS A 794 26.23 -13.83 27.64
C LYS A 794 25.53 -12.90 28.64
N CYS A 795 24.31 -13.28 29.04
CA CYS A 795 23.59 -12.63 30.15
C CYS A 795 23.99 -13.30 31.46
N ILE A 796 24.65 -12.57 32.35
CA ILE A 796 25.29 -13.10 33.56
C ILE A 796 24.69 -12.45 34.80
N VAL A 797 24.31 -13.25 35.79
CA VAL A 797 23.86 -12.77 37.11
C VAL A 797 24.77 -13.31 38.21
N ASP A 798 25.30 -12.42 39.05
CA ASP A 798 25.95 -12.77 40.31
C ASP A 798 24.94 -12.70 41.47
N LYS A 799 24.89 -13.68 42.37
CA LYS A 799 24.02 -13.70 43.58
C LYS A 799 22.51 -13.60 43.31
N GLY A 800 22.03 -14.18 42.21
CA GLY A 800 20.61 -14.17 41.85
C GLY A 800 20.17 -15.48 41.21
N ASN A 801 19.03 -15.46 40.51
CA ASN A 801 18.50 -16.58 39.73
C ASN A 801 18.13 -16.09 38.32
N GLY A 802 18.22 -16.95 37.30
CA GLY A 802 17.91 -16.58 35.92
C GLY A 802 19.02 -15.73 35.31
N GLY A 803 19.88 -16.28 34.44
CA GLY A 803 20.95 -15.50 33.81
C GLY A 803 20.41 -14.41 32.88
N ALA A 804 19.54 -14.78 31.93
CA ALA A 804 18.90 -13.84 31.01
C ALA A 804 17.56 -13.33 31.53
N ILE A 805 16.65 -14.24 31.89
CA ILE A 805 15.26 -13.93 32.21
C ILE A 805 14.91 -14.43 33.61
N TYR A 806 14.33 -13.57 34.42
CA TYR A 806 13.65 -13.93 35.66
C TYR A 806 12.19 -13.49 35.55
N ILE A 807 11.26 -14.42 35.70
CA ILE A 807 9.83 -14.13 35.69
C ILE A 807 9.12 -14.69 36.92
N ASP A 808 8.32 -13.83 37.55
CA ASP A 808 7.48 -14.15 38.71
C ASP A 808 6.01 -14.01 38.31
N ILE A 809 5.28 -15.12 38.24
CA ILE A 809 3.91 -15.18 37.70
C ILE A 809 2.90 -15.38 38.82
N ASP A 810 1.86 -14.56 38.85
CA ASP A 810 0.65 -14.87 39.61
C ASP A 810 -0.29 -15.75 38.78
N PHE A 811 -0.26 -17.07 39.01
CA PHE A 811 -1.11 -18.04 38.32
C PHE A 811 -2.58 -17.96 38.73
N THR A 812 -2.94 -17.19 39.77
CA THR A 812 -4.34 -17.03 40.20
C THR A 812 -5.11 -16.02 39.36
N SER A 813 -4.39 -15.08 38.72
CA SER A 813 -4.96 -14.12 37.78
C SER A 813 -4.70 -14.55 36.33
N GLU A 814 -5.36 -13.90 35.37
CA GLU A 814 -4.97 -14.10 33.98
C GLU A 814 -3.50 -13.68 33.79
N PHE A 815 -2.79 -14.35 32.88
CA PHE A 815 -1.43 -13.99 32.52
C PHE A 815 -1.13 -14.50 31.10
N LEU A 816 -0.02 -14.07 30.53
CA LEU A 816 0.55 -14.68 29.33
C LEU A 816 2.07 -14.58 29.38
N PHE A 817 2.77 -15.70 29.30
CA PHE A 817 4.21 -15.72 29.08
C PHE A 817 4.52 -16.64 27.90
N LYS A 818 4.98 -16.03 26.80
CA LYS A 818 5.30 -16.74 25.57
C LYS A 818 6.70 -16.41 25.09
N ILE A 819 7.45 -17.44 24.71
CA ILE A 819 8.70 -17.32 23.96
C ILE A 819 8.52 -18.13 22.67
N HIS A 820 8.50 -17.46 21.53
CA HIS A 820 8.39 -18.07 20.22
C HIS A 820 9.60 -17.70 19.38
N GLU A 821 10.40 -18.65 18.92
CA GLU A 821 11.62 -18.37 18.16
C GLU A 821 12.58 -17.36 18.86
N ALA A 822 13.17 -17.74 19.99
CA ALA A 822 14.24 -16.96 20.61
C ALA A 822 15.43 -17.85 20.96
N THR A 823 16.65 -17.31 20.91
CA THR A 823 17.87 -18.02 21.32
C THR A 823 18.36 -17.46 22.65
N ILE A 824 18.61 -18.33 23.62
CA ILE A 824 19.20 -18.02 24.93
C ILE A 824 20.44 -18.89 25.11
N GLN A 825 21.62 -18.28 25.01
CA GLN A 825 22.88 -19.02 25.00
C GLN A 825 24.00 -18.34 25.78
N GLU A 826 24.92 -19.15 26.30
CA GLU A 826 26.10 -18.66 27.04
C GLU A 826 25.74 -17.77 28.25
N CYS A 827 24.50 -17.86 28.75
CA CYS A 827 24.05 -17.16 29.93
C CYS A 827 24.48 -17.93 31.19
N SER A 828 24.69 -17.21 32.30
CA SER A 828 25.11 -17.86 33.54
C SER A 828 24.62 -17.21 34.81
N VAL A 829 24.54 -18.02 35.87
CA VAL A 829 24.21 -17.55 37.21
C VAL A 829 25.15 -18.10 38.28
N VAL A 830 25.63 -17.20 39.13
CA VAL A 830 26.51 -17.49 40.27
C VAL A 830 25.71 -17.42 41.58
N ALA A 831 25.78 -18.47 42.41
CA ALA A 831 25.09 -18.48 43.71
C ALA A 831 25.75 -17.54 44.72
N ASP A 832 24.94 -16.92 45.58
CA ASP A 832 25.43 -16.20 46.76
C ASP A 832 25.88 -17.18 47.84
N THR A 833 27.19 -17.31 48.04
CA THR A 833 27.75 -18.16 49.10
C THR A 833 27.70 -17.51 50.49
N THR A 834 27.30 -16.23 50.58
CA THR A 834 27.25 -15.48 51.85
C THR A 834 25.89 -15.58 52.55
N LYS A 835 24.85 -16.04 51.84
CA LYS A 835 23.48 -16.13 52.33
C LYS A 835 22.79 -17.33 51.72
N GLU A 836 22.16 -18.14 52.56
CA GLU A 836 21.45 -19.34 52.11
C GLU A 836 19.99 -19.07 51.71
N ILE A 837 19.34 -18.11 52.36
CA ILE A 837 17.91 -17.77 52.17
C ILE A 837 17.75 -16.29 51.82
N PRO A 838 17.13 -15.91 50.69
CA PRO A 838 16.53 -16.80 49.71
C PRO A 838 17.59 -17.52 48.86
N PRO A 839 17.27 -18.71 48.32
CA PRO A 839 18.15 -19.49 47.47
C PRO A 839 18.50 -18.76 46.17
N THR A 840 19.75 -18.91 45.73
CA THR A 840 20.30 -18.32 44.50
C THR A 840 21.14 -19.34 43.73
N GLY A 841 21.43 -19.05 42.46
CA GLY A 841 22.27 -19.90 41.60
C GLY A 841 21.50 -20.89 40.72
N TYR A 842 20.21 -20.68 40.50
CA TYR A 842 19.34 -21.55 39.68
C TYR A 842 18.93 -20.89 38.37
N GLY A 843 18.82 -21.68 37.30
CA GLY A 843 18.35 -21.24 35.98
C GLY A 843 19.38 -20.40 35.23
N GLY A 844 20.34 -21.03 34.57
CA GLY A 844 21.44 -20.29 33.90
C GLY A 844 20.97 -19.40 32.74
N GLY A 845 19.89 -19.77 32.05
CA GLY A 845 19.20 -18.92 31.08
C GLY A 845 17.94 -18.29 31.66
N ILE A 846 16.99 -19.11 32.08
CA ILE A 846 15.67 -18.70 32.58
C ILE A 846 15.44 -19.23 34.00
N PHE A 847 14.95 -18.37 34.88
CA PHE A 847 14.33 -18.78 36.14
C PHE A 847 12.87 -18.37 36.15
N LEU A 848 11.98 -19.36 36.29
CA LEU A 848 10.54 -19.18 36.33
C LEU A 848 10.01 -19.54 37.71
N THR A 849 9.23 -18.65 38.31
CA THR A 849 8.52 -18.93 39.56
C THR A 849 7.13 -18.30 39.57
N GLY A 850 6.33 -18.62 40.59
CA GLY A 850 5.03 -18.00 40.74
C GLY A 850 4.22 -18.47 41.94
N THR A 851 3.11 -17.78 42.17
CA THR A 851 2.11 -18.10 43.20
C THR A 851 0.83 -18.63 42.57
N GLY A 852 0.11 -19.52 43.27
CA GLY A 852 -1.10 -20.15 42.74
C GLY A 852 -0.82 -21.37 41.84
N ASP A 853 -1.88 -21.91 41.25
CA ASP A 853 -1.85 -23.14 40.46
C ASP A 853 -2.02 -22.85 38.96
N ASN A 854 -1.00 -23.16 38.16
CA ASN A 854 -1.09 -23.03 36.71
C ASN A 854 -2.12 -24.01 36.12
N ASN A 855 -3.00 -23.50 35.25
CA ASN A 855 -3.85 -24.31 34.39
C ASN A 855 -3.23 -24.45 33.00
N ALA A 856 -2.48 -25.53 32.79
CA ALA A 856 -1.75 -25.80 31.55
C ALA A 856 -2.66 -25.84 30.30
N SER A 857 -3.93 -26.24 30.45
CA SER A 857 -4.90 -26.31 29.34
C SER A 857 -5.27 -24.96 28.70
N LEU A 858 -4.89 -23.85 29.34
CA LEU A 858 -5.14 -22.50 28.81
C LEU A 858 -4.02 -22.00 27.89
N GLU A 859 -2.90 -22.73 27.75
CA GLU A 859 -1.77 -22.37 26.86
C GLU A 859 -1.18 -20.96 27.12
N LYS A 860 -1.30 -20.50 28.37
CA LYS A 860 -0.84 -19.17 28.83
C LYS A 860 0.65 -19.14 29.18
N LEU A 861 1.28 -20.31 29.38
CA LEU A 861 2.71 -20.47 29.62
C LEU A 861 3.30 -21.39 28.54
N ASP A 862 4.00 -20.79 27.58
CA ASP A 862 4.43 -21.47 26.35
C ASP A 862 5.86 -21.06 25.97
N LEU A 863 6.78 -22.02 26.05
CA LEU A 863 8.18 -21.86 25.68
C LEU A 863 8.52 -22.63 24.39
N HIS A 864 7.53 -23.08 23.62
CA HIS A 864 7.77 -23.85 22.40
C HIS A 864 8.50 -23.01 21.36
N GLY A 865 9.50 -23.62 20.71
CA GLY A 865 10.29 -22.96 19.67
C GLY A 865 11.47 -22.13 20.19
N MET A 866 11.69 -22.03 21.51
CA MET A 866 12.93 -21.45 22.04
C MET A 866 14.13 -22.35 21.77
N LYS A 867 15.31 -21.77 21.56
CA LYS A 867 16.61 -22.44 21.55
C LYS A 867 17.38 -22.01 22.79
N ILE A 868 17.65 -22.94 23.70
CA ILE A 868 18.34 -22.70 24.95
C ILE A 868 19.49 -23.69 25.13
N TYR A 869 20.73 -23.22 25.13
CA TYR A 869 21.92 -24.10 25.18
C TYR A 869 23.19 -23.38 25.66
N ASN A 870 24.20 -24.13 26.08
CA ASN A 870 25.48 -23.61 26.60
C ASN A 870 25.32 -22.64 27.79
N ASN A 871 24.24 -22.76 28.56
CA ASN A 871 24.02 -21.96 29.74
C ASN A 871 24.57 -22.66 30.98
N THR A 872 24.87 -21.91 32.05
CA THR A 872 25.42 -22.48 33.28
C THR A 872 24.77 -21.95 34.54
N ALA A 873 24.44 -22.83 35.48
CA ALA A 873 23.96 -22.49 36.81
C ALA A 873 24.89 -23.08 37.89
N THR A 874 25.01 -22.41 39.03
CA THR A 874 25.83 -22.90 40.14
C THR A 874 25.18 -24.06 40.88
N LYS A 875 23.84 -24.12 40.93
CA LYS A 875 23.08 -25.08 41.74
C LYS A 875 22.28 -26.07 40.90
N GLY A 876 21.40 -25.58 40.02
CA GLY A 876 20.53 -26.46 39.24
C GLY A 876 19.81 -25.72 38.12
N GLY A 877 19.35 -26.47 37.12
CA GLY A 877 18.76 -25.94 35.89
C GLY A 877 19.79 -25.12 35.13
N GLN A 878 20.74 -25.80 34.48
CA GLN A 878 21.82 -25.15 33.74
C GLN A 878 21.26 -24.17 32.71
N SER A 879 20.11 -24.48 32.11
CA SER A 879 19.39 -23.65 31.16
C SER A 879 18.09 -23.09 31.75
N LEU A 880 17.16 -23.94 32.16
CA LEU A 880 15.87 -23.55 32.76
C LEU A 880 15.74 -24.14 34.17
N TYR A 881 15.32 -23.31 35.12
CA TYR A 881 14.84 -23.77 36.41
C TYR A 881 13.44 -23.24 36.70
N ALA A 882 12.50 -24.14 37.01
CA ALA A 882 11.11 -23.80 37.30
C ALA A 882 10.70 -24.17 38.74
N ALA A 883 10.20 -23.20 39.51
CA ALA A 883 9.66 -23.40 40.86
C ALA A 883 8.16 -23.05 40.87
N MET A 884 7.29 -24.07 40.76
CA MET A 884 5.83 -23.91 40.74
C MET A 884 5.07 -25.13 41.28
N SER A 885 3.87 -24.95 41.80
CA SER A 885 3.04 -26.03 42.41
C SER A 885 2.51 -27.07 41.41
N LYS A 886 2.18 -26.65 40.18
CA LYS A 886 1.65 -27.51 39.11
C LYS A 886 2.70 -27.84 38.04
N LEU A 887 3.95 -28.04 38.45
CA LEU A 887 5.08 -28.31 37.56
C LEU A 887 4.84 -29.53 36.66
N ALA A 888 4.45 -30.66 37.25
CA ALA A 888 4.22 -31.89 36.51
C ALA A 888 3.06 -31.76 35.50
N SER A 889 1.99 -31.04 35.86
CA SER A 889 0.86 -30.77 34.96
C SER A 889 1.30 -29.97 33.73
N TRP A 890 2.14 -28.95 33.91
CA TRP A 890 2.68 -28.16 32.81
C TRP A 890 3.62 -28.98 31.91
N CYS A 891 4.50 -29.79 32.50
CA CYS A 891 5.44 -30.63 31.75
C CYS A 891 4.74 -31.76 30.95
N ARG A 892 3.61 -32.27 31.44
CA ARG A 892 2.82 -33.33 30.77
C ARG A 892 1.83 -32.80 29.75
N PHE A 893 1.57 -31.50 29.74
CA PHE A 893 0.59 -30.92 28.83
C PHE A 893 1.13 -30.88 27.40
N GLY A 894 0.26 -31.15 26.43
CA GLY A 894 0.65 -31.31 25.03
C GLY A 894 1.30 -32.66 24.74
N SER A 895 2.06 -32.71 23.65
CA SER A 895 2.83 -33.89 23.24
C SER A 895 4.25 -33.81 23.78
N LEU A 896 4.64 -34.76 24.64
CA LEU A 896 6.04 -34.96 25.07
C LEU A 896 6.74 -33.70 25.62
N GLY A 897 6.03 -32.84 26.36
CA GLY A 897 6.62 -31.64 26.98
C GLY A 897 6.89 -30.47 26.02
N GLU A 898 6.22 -30.41 24.86
CA GLU A 898 6.46 -29.40 23.82
C GLU A 898 6.44 -27.94 24.31
N PHE A 899 5.58 -27.61 25.28
CA PHE A 899 5.47 -26.25 25.85
C PHE A 899 6.62 -25.86 26.80
N VAL A 900 7.51 -26.81 27.13
CA VAL A 900 8.64 -26.62 28.06
C VAL A 900 9.99 -26.82 27.36
N LYS A 901 10.09 -27.82 26.49
CA LYS A 901 11.37 -28.34 25.94
C LYS A 901 12.20 -27.32 25.18
N GLY A 902 11.58 -26.44 24.39
CA GLY A 902 12.30 -25.68 23.38
C GLY A 902 13.07 -26.61 22.43
N ASN A 903 14.39 -26.48 22.37
CA ASN A 903 15.31 -27.33 21.59
C ASN A 903 15.93 -28.50 22.39
N TYR A 904 15.44 -28.79 23.59
CA TYR A 904 15.91 -29.92 24.39
C TYR A 904 15.58 -31.26 23.69
N SER A 905 16.57 -32.14 23.63
CA SER A 905 16.49 -33.46 23.00
C SER A 905 16.65 -34.54 24.06
N ASP A 906 15.66 -35.43 24.16
CA ASP A 906 15.68 -36.57 25.09
C ASP A 906 16.87 -37.53 24.80
N ASP A 907 17.46 -37.48 23.61
CA ASP A 907 18.59 -38.36 23.23
C ASP A 907 19.98 -37.74 23.47
N THR A 908 20.09 -36.41 23.44
CA THR A 908 21.39 -35.73 23.34
C THR A 908 21.61 -34.57 24.30
N SER A 909 20.54 -34.04 24.91
CA SER A 909 20.66 -32.94 25.88
C SER A 909 21.07 -33.47 27.26
N SER A 910 21.63 -32.60 28.08
CA SER A 910 22.05 -32.94 29.43
C SER A 910 20.87 -32.77 30.38
N GLU A 911 20.44 -33.81 31.10
CA GLU A 911 19.26 -33.73 31.99
C GLU A 911 19.24 -32.52 32.94
N PRO A 912 20.37 -32.10 33.56
CA PRO A 912 20.41 -30.90 34.38
C PRO A 912 20.15 -29.57 33.64
N ASP A 913 20.04 -29.55 32.31
CA ASP A 913 19.68 -28.35 31.54
C ASP A 913 18.29 -27.86 31.91
N LEU A 914 17.32 -28.76 32.07
CA LEU A 914 15.94 -28.44 32.42
C LEU A 914 15.59 -29.10 33.75
N GLN A 915 15.50 -28.30 34.82
CA GLN A 915 15.16 -28.79 36.16
C GLN A 915 14.04 -27.96 36.80
N GLY A 916 13.42 -28.51 37.83
CA GLY A 916 12.45 -27.76 38.61
C GLY A 916 12.05 -28.45 39.90
N ILE A 917 11.25 -27.73 40.68
CA ILE A 917 10.76 -28.15 42.00
C ILE A 917 9.27 -27.87 42.11
N ILE A 918 8.54 -28.80 42.73
CA ILE A 918 7.11 -28.68 43.02
C ILE A 918 6.93 -27.82 44.28
N ALA A 919 7.24 -26.52 44.16
CA ALA A 919 7.11 -25.55 45.23
C ALA A 919 6.67 -24.21 44.63
N ASN A 920 5.66 -23.56 45.21
CA ASN A 920 5.33 -22.20 44.83
C ASN A 920 6.46 -21.24 45.25
N ARG A 921 6.41 -20.00 44.77
CA ARG A 921 7.41 -18.97 45.05
C ARG A 921 7.69 -18.80 46.54
N GLU A 922 6.66 -18.62 47.36
CA GLU A 922 6.79 -18.39 48.81
C GLU A 922 7.50 -19.55 49.52
N THR A 923 7.18 -20.77 49.11
CA THR A 923 7.80 -21.99 49.62
C THR A 923 9.26 -22.07 49.19
N PHE A 924 9.54 -21.92 47.89
CA PHE A 924 10.89 -21.98 47.34
C PHE A 924 11.83 -20.97 48.01
N ILE A 925 11.40 -19.72 48.19
CA ILE A 925 12.26 -18.70 48.79
C ILE A 925 12.57 -18.94 50.27
N SER A 926 11.87 -19.87 50.92
CA SER A 926 12.09 -20.26 52.32
C SER A 926 12.99 -21.49 52.48
N TYR A 927 13.29 -22.21 51.38
CA TYR A 927 14.04 -23.46 51.43
C TYR A 927 15.56 -23.25 51.51
N THR A 928 16.23 -24.17 52.19
CA THR A 928 17.68 -24.33 52.17
C THR A 928 18.14 -24.99 50.87
N SER A 929 19.43 -24.88 50.54
CA SER A 929 19.96 -25.53 49.33
C SER A 929 19.79 -27.05 49.36
N ASP A 930 19.94 -27.67 50.54
CA ASP A 930 19.81 -29.13 50.69
C ASP A 930 18.38 -29.61 50.46
N LEU A 931 17.38 -28.85 50.94
CA LEU A 931 15.97 -29.17 50.73
C LEU A 931 15.55 -29.00 49.27
N ILE A 932 16.06 -27.96 48.61
CA ILE A 932 15.82 -27.78 47.17
C ILE A 932 16.45 -28.93 46.40
N LEU A 933 17.69 -29.31 46.73
CA LEU A 933 18.39 -30.40 46.05
C LEU A 933 17.67 -31.75 46.22
N SER A 934 17.09 -32.03 47.40
CA SER A 934 16.35 -33.27 47.63
C SER A 934 15.02 -33.35 46.87
N ASP A 935 14.43 -32.19 46.54
CA ASP A 935 13.13 -32.08 45.88
C ASP A 935 13.23 -31.48 44.45
N THR A 936 14.43 -31.45 43.87
CA THR A 936 14.65 -31.05 42.47
C THR A 936 14.52 -32.26 41.56
N TYR A 937 13.80 -32.09 40.47
CA TYR A 937 13.60 -33.11 39.45
C TYR A 937 14.08 -32.61 38.08
N ASN A 938 14.61 -33.52 37.27
CA ASN A 938 14.81 -33.26 35.85
C ASN A 938 13.43 -33.20 35.18
N LEU A 939 13.16 -32.14 34.40
CA LEU A 939 11.83 -31.97 33.82
C LEU A 939 11.49 -33.08 32.82
N GLU A 940 12.52 -33.69 32.22
CA GLU A 940 12.38 -34.85 31.33
C GLU A 940 11.60 -36.02 31.94
N ASP A 941 11.76 -36.25 33.25
CA ASP A 941 11.11 -37.37 33.93
C ASP A 941 9.57 -37.29 33.86
N TYR A 942 9.00 -36.11 33.61
CA TYR A 942 7.55 -35.94 33.49
C TYR A 942 6.98 -36.30 32.11
N TRP A 943 7.77 -36.26 31.04
CA TRP A 943 7.29 -36.54 29.67
C TRP A 943 7.97 -37.73 28.99
N ARG A 944 9.03 -38.30 29.57
CA ARG A 944 9.75 -39.44 29.01
C ARG A 944 8.81 -40.60 28.67
N VAL A 945 8.96 -41.14 27.46
CA VAL A 945 8.27 -42.35 26.97
C VAL A 945 9.15 -43.57 27.20
N LEU A 946 8.54 -44.73 27.44
CA LEU A 946 9.28 -45.99 27.59
C LEU A 946 10.01 -46.38 26.29
N THR A 947 11.33 -46.50 26.35
CA THR A 947 12.15 -47.18 25.34
C THR A 947 12.36 -48.66 25.73
N ALA A 948 12.90 -49.47 24.81
CA ALA A 948 12.87 -50.94 24.92
C ALA A 948 13.42 -51.50 26.26
N ASN A 949 12.68 -52.45 26.85
CA ASN A 949 13.03 -53.22 28.06
C ASN A 949 13.00 -52.48 29.40
N ALA A 950 12.11 -51.52 29.59
CA ALA A 950 11.93 -50.87 30.89
C ALA A 950 10.86 -51.56 31.75
N ASP A 951 11.29 -52.05 32.91
CA ASP A 951 10.46 -52.64 33.95
C ASP A 951 9.69 -51.54 34.71
N LEU A 952 8.37 -51.69 34.83
CA LEU A 952 7.50 -50.75 35.52
C LEU A 952 7.09 -51.29 36.89
N TYR A 953 7.13 -50.47 37.93
CA TYR A 953 6.87 -50.90 39.30
C TYR A 953 5.70 -50.15 39.90
N VAL A 954 4.81 -50.89 40.57
CA VAL A 954 3.71 -50.32 41.35
C VAL A 954 3.72 -50.83 42.79
N ARG A 955 3.39 -49.95 43.73
CA ARG A 955 3.39 -50.22 45.17
C ARG A 955 2.32 -49.39 45.88
N SER A 956 1.76 -49.88 46.98
CA SER A 956 0.60 -49.26 47.65
C SER A 956 0.81 -47.82 48.16
N ASP A 957 2.05 -47.43 48.43
CA ASP A 957 2.50 -46.10 48.88
C ASP A 957 3.24 -45.30 47.78
N GLY A 958 3.12 -45.72 46.52
CA GLY A 958 3.79 -45.10 45.38
C GLY A 958 3.32 -43.68 45.03
N ASN A 959 4.00 -43.07 44.05
CA ASN A 959 3.69 -41.73 43.53
C ASN A 959 3.31 -41.80 42.04
N ASP A 960 2.05 -41.50 41.72
CA ASP A 960 1.52 -41.54 40.35
C ASP A 960 2.06 -40.41 39.45
N ASP A 961 2.75 -39.41 40.04
CA ASP A 961 3.32 -38.28 39.32
C ASP A 961 4.74 -38.51 38.78
N LEU A 962 5.41 -39.58 39.19
CA LEU A 962 6.78 -39.87 38.74
C LEU A 962 6.79 -41.05 37.77
N PHE A 963 7.88 -41.18 37.03
CA PHE A 963 8.11 -42.36 36.21
C PHE A 963 8.21 -43.61 37.09
N CYS A 964 7.37 -44.62 36.82
CA CYS A 964 7.14 -45.80 37.67
C CYS A 964 8.34 -46.77 37.73
N THR A 965 9.48 -46.30 38.25
CA THR A 965 10.72 -47.06 38.41
C THR A 965 10.71 -47.87 39.72
N SER A 966 11.69 -48.76 39.90
CA SER A 966 11.84 -49.51 41.16
C SER A 966 12.12 -48.60 42.37
N THR A 967 12.79 -47.46 42.14
CA THR A 967 13.07 -46.45 43.17
C THR A 967 11.85 -45.59 43.47
N PHE A 968 11.06 -45.26 42.44
CA PHE A 968 9.86 -44.44 42.52
C PHE A 968 8.66 -45.18 41.94
N PRO A 969 8.12 -46.20 42.64
CA PRO A 969 7.01 -46.98 42.13
C PRO A 969 5.73 -46.13 42.07
N CYS A 970 4.89 -46.39 41.08
CA CYS A 970 3.57 -45.76 40.98
C CYS A 970 2.57 -46.40 41.95
N LYS A 971 1.54 -45.66 42.33
CA LYS A 971 0.53 -46.16 43.27
C LYS A 971 -0.48 -47.07 42.57
N ARG A 972 -0.95 -46.63 41.41
CA ARG A 972 -2.08 -47.23 40.69
C ARG A 972 -1.72 -47.59 39.26
N LEU A 973 -2.50 -48.50 38.67
CA LEU A 973 -2.33 -48.88 37.25
C LEU A 973 -2.83 -47.81 36.27
N ASP A 974 -3.49 -46.75 36.74
CA ASP A 974 -3.94 -45.59 35.94
C ASP A 974 -2.91 -44.46 35.89
N ALA A 975 -1.75 -44.61 36.57
CA ALA A 975 -0.70 -43.60 36.54
C ALA A 975 -0.27 -43.28 35.10
N TYR A 976 0.07 -42.01 34.85
CA TYR A 976 0.28 -41.46 33.50
C TYR A 976 1.25 -42.32 32.67
N HIS A 977 2.40 -42.69 33.23
CA HIS A 977 3.42 -43.48 32.55
C HIS A 977 3.06 -44.95 32.34
N LEU A 978 2.12 -45.52 33.12
CA LEU A 978 1.61 -46.88 32.88
C LEU A 978 0.58 -46.85 31.75
N ASN A 979 -0.43 -46.00 31.89
CA ASN A 979 -1.55 -45.94 30.96
C ASN A 979 -1.13 -45.51 29.55
N ASN A 980 -0.33 -44.44 29.42
CA ASN A 980 0.10 -43.95 28.09
C ASN A 980 1.07 -44.89 27.37
N ASN A 981 1.73 -45.80 28.10
CA ASN A 981 2.69 -46.73 27.52
C ASN A 981 2.13 -48.16 27.36
N ILE A 982 0.88 -48.42 27.76
CA ILE A 982 0.30 -49.77 27.78
C ILE A 982 0.26 -50.45 26.40
N ASN A 983 0.33 -49.69 25.30
CA ASN A 983 0.24 -50.19 23.92
C ASN A 983 1.50 -50.01 23.05
N ILE A 984 2.65 -49.63 23.62
CA ILE A 984 3.94 -49.48 22.90
C ILE A 984 4.43 -50.77 22.22
N PRO A 985 5.18 -50.76 21.10
CA PRO A 985 5.59 -51.99 20.42
C PRO A 985 6.62 -52.85 21.19
N TYR A 986 7.15 -52.36 22.31
CA TYR A 986 8.18 -53.03 23.12
C TYR A 986 7.60 -53.97 24.18
N ILE A 987 8.49 -54.67 24.90
CA ILE A 987 8.13 -55.46 26.10
C ILE A 987 7.56 -54.49 27.15
N TYR A 988 6.44 -54.87 27.76
CA TYR A 988 5.77 -54.10 28.79
C TYR A 988 5.43 -55.05 29.94
N GLN A 989 6.14 -54.88 31.05
CA GLN A 989 5.98 -55.69 32.25
C GLN A 989 5.78 -54.78 33.46
N VAL A 990 4.71 -55.04 34.22
CA VAL A 990 4.38 -54.31 35.45
C VAL A 990 4.57 -55.22 36.65
N TYR A 991 5.56 -54.88 37.48
CA TYR A 991 5.86 -55.51 38.75
C TYR A 991 5.01 -54.88 39.86
N ILE A 992 4.02 -55.64 40.34
CA ILE A 992 3.29 -55.28 41.55
C ILE A 992 4.15 -55.68 42.75
N MET A 993 4.72 -54.70 43.46
CA MET A 993 5.69 -54.96 44.53
C MET A 993 5.04 -55.52 45.79
N ASP A 994 3.88 -54.99 46.18
CA ASP A 994 3.05 -55.47 47.28
C ASP A 994 1.58 -55.63 46.84
N SER A 995 0.92 -54.52 46.52
CA SER A 995 -0.43 -54.42 46.00
C SER A 995 -0.61 -53.15 45.18
N SER A 996 -1.56 -53.16 44.25
CA SER A 996 -1.99 -51.97 43.52
C SER A 996 -3.48 -52.07 43.17
N THR A 997 -4.03 -51.00 42.60
CA THR A 997 -5.45 -50.93 42.26
C THR A 997 -5.65 -50.56 40.78
N ILE A 998 -6.76 -51.03 40.22
CA ILE A 998 -7.29 -50.58 38.93
C ILE A 998 -8.75 -50.16 39.11
N ASN A 999 -9.04 -48.94 38.68
CA ASN A 999 -10.35 -48.29 38.78
C ASN A 999 -10.80 -47.69 37.45
N TYR A 1000 -10.23 -48.14 36.33
CA TYR A 1000 -10.56 -47.74 34.97
C TYR A 1000 -10.56 -48.94 34.03
N LYS A 1001 -11.01 -48.74 32.79
CA LYS A 1001 -10.94 -49.73 31.73
C LYS A 1001 -9.61 -49.61 30.98
N ALA A 1002 -8.70 -50.55 31.20
CA ALA A 1002 -7.44 -50.63 30.50
C ALA A 1002 -7.62 -51.34 29.15
N GLU A 1003 -7.45 -50.60 28.05
CA GLU A 1003 -7.57 -51.17 26.69
C GLU A 1003 -6.21 -51.70 26.18
N ILE A 1004 -6.13 -53.00 25.97
CA ILE A 1004 -4.94 -53.70 25.50
C ILE A 1004 -5.10 -54.06 24.02
N THR A 1005 -4.41 -53.32 23.15
CA THR A 1005 -4.48 -53.50 21.69
C THR A 1005 -3.23 -54.16 21.11
N GLN A 1006 -2.14 -54.25 21.86
CA GLN A 1006 -0.87 -54.79 21.36
C GLN A 1006 -0.94 -56.30 21.07
N THR A 1007 -0.62 -56.68 19.82
CA THR A 1007 -0.65 -58.07 19.34
C THR A 1007 0.73 -58.70 19.19
N PHE A 1008 1.81 -57.92 19.09
CA PHE A 1008 3.18 -58.45 18.96
C PHE A 1008 3.73 -58.93 20.30
N SER A 1009 3.92 -58.02 21.25
CA SER A 1009 4.38 -58.32 22.62
C SER A 1009 3.20 -58.51 23.58
N GLU A 1010 3.35 -59.45 24.51
CA GLU A 1010 2.37 -59.71 25.56
C GLU A 1010 2.52 -58.67 26.68
N ARG A 1011 1.39 -58.21 27.23
CA ARG A 1011 1.37 -57.34 28.42
C ARG A 1011 1.43 -58.17 29.67
N ILE A 1012 2.53 -58.06 30.40
CA ILE A 1012 2.81 -58.93 31.53
C ILE A 1012 2.53 -58.17 32.82
N TYR A 1013 1.68 -58.73 33.68
CA TYR A 1013 1.41 -58.22 35.02
C TYR A 1013 1.82 -59.29 36.04
N GLY A 1014 2.79 -58.93 36.89
CA GLY A 1014 3.41 -59.83 37.86
C GLY A 1014 4.75 -60.42 37.39
N PRO A 1015 5.48 -61.11 38.29
CA PRO A 1015 6.79 -61.65 38.02
C PRO A 1015 6.72 -62.90 37.12
N LEU A 1016 7.75 -63.14 36.30
CA LEU A 1016 7.97 -64.41 35.62
C LEU A 1016 8.43 -65.50 36.62
N ALA A 1017 8.25 -66.78 36.27
CA ALA A 1017 8.52 -67.89 37.20
C ALA A 1017 9.98 -68.01 37.68
N ASN A 1018 10.92 -67.46 36.93
CA ASN A 1018 12.34 -67.35 37.29
C ASN A 1018 12.66 -66.12 38.16
N GLU A 1019 11.72 -65.18 38.33
CA GLU A 1019 11.91 -63.93 39.08
C GLU A 1019 11.39 -64.03 40.51
N SER A 1020 10.13 -64.47 40.68
CA SER A 1020 9.51 -64.66 41.99
C SER A 1020 8.29 -65.56 41.89
N THR A 1021 8.04 -66.35 42.95
CA THR A 1021 6.83 -67.19 43.07
C THR A 1021 5.80 -66.63 44.05
N THR A 1022 6.04 -65.44 44.60
CA THR A 1022 5.17 -64.86 45.63
C THR A 1022 4.00 -64.15 44.96
N VAL A 1023 2.77 -64.53 45.34
CA VAL A 1023 1.55 -63.95 44.79
C VAL A 1023 1.36 -62.50 45.25
N ARG A 1024 0.86 -61.61 44.38
CA ARG A 1024 0.66 -60.16 44.63
C ARG A 1024 -0.79 -59.74 44.45
N ASN A 1025 -1.27 -58.84 45.29
CA ASN A 1025 -2.68 -58.43 45.26
C ASN A 1025 -2.91 -57.35 44.21
N LEU A 1026 -3.86 -57.58 43.31
CA LEU A 1026 -4.41 -56.55 42.43
C LEU A 1026 -5.88 -56.33 42.80
N LEU A 1027 -6.18 -55.17 43.38
CA LEU A 1027 -7.55 -54.79 43.73
C LEU A 1027 -8.28 -54.30 42.48
N ILE A 1028 -9.38 -54.95 42.15
CA ILE A 1028 -10.28 -54.56 41.06
C ILE A 1028 -11.43 -53.75 41.66
N GLU A 1029 -11.38 -52.42 41.49
CA GLU A 1029 -12.44 -51.52 41.93
C GLU A 1029 -13.63 -51.52 40.94
N THR A 1030 -14.67 -50.74 41.25
CA THR A 1030 -15.95 -50.72 40.52
C THR A 1030 -15.81 -50.63 39.00
N GLU A 1031 -15.02 -49.69 38.49
CA GLU A 1031 -14.82 -49.49 37.05
C GLU A 1031 -13.60 -50.24 36.50
N GLY A 1032 -12.86 -50.96 37.37
CA GLY A 1032 -11.67 -51.71 36.99
C GLY A 1032 -12.00 -52.88 36.05
N GLN A 1033 -11.35 -52.90 34.88
CA GLN A 1033 -11.50 -53.94 33.86
C GLN A 1033 -10.33 -53.91 32.85
N PHE A 1034 -9.92 -55.07 32.35
CA PHE A 1034 -8.99 -55.18 31.23
C PHE A 1034 -9.73 -55.58 29.95
N ASP A 1035 -9.74 -54.69 28.96
CA ASP A 1035 -10.34 -54.88 27.65
C ASP A 1035 -9.29 -55.32 26.64
N VAL A 1036 -9.29 -56.61 26.31
CA VAL A 1036 -8.21 -57.26 25.57
C VAL A 1036 -8.61 -57.45 24.11
N LYS A 1037 -7.96 -56.72 23.22
CA LYS A 1037 -7.94 -56.93 21.76
C LYS A 1037 -6.64 -57.62 21.30
N GLY A 1038 -5.58 -57.46 22.09
CA GLY A 1038 -4.22 -57.99 21.89
C GLY A 1038 -3.87 -59.20 22.76
N LYS A 1039 -2.68 -59.20 23.36
CA LYS A 1039 -2.15 -60.29 24.22
C LYS A 1039 -1.86 -59.81 25.65
N ILE A 1040 -2.34 -60.56 26.65
CA ILE A 1040 -2.09 -60.27 28.07
C ILE A 1040 -1.75 -61.55 28.86
N LEU A 1041 -0.79 -61.43 29.77
CA LEU A 1041 -0.39 -62.45 30.75
C LEU A 1041 -0.45 -61.86 32.16
N PHE A 1042 -1.16 -62.55 33.05
CA PHE A 1042 -1.00 -62.38 34.48
C PHE A 1042 -0.30 -63.60 35.05
N ASN A 1043 0.76 -63.37 35.84
CA ASN A 1043 1.48 -64.43 36.52
C ASN A 1043 1.67 -64.10 38.00
N TYR A 1044 1.39 -65.06 38.89
CA TYR A 1044 1.44 -64.85 40.35
C TYR A 1044 0.62 -63.63 40.84
N ILE A 1045 -0.55 -63.39 40.24
CA ILE A 1045 -1.47 -62.32 40.64
C ILE A 1045 -2.65 -62.91 41.41
N ASN A 1046 -2.95 -62.33 42.57
CA ASN A 1046 -4.19 -62.49 43.30
C ASN A 1046 -5.13 -61.34 42.96
N PHE A 1047 -6.14 -61.63 42.15
CA PHE A 1047 -7.21 -60.69 41.84
C PHE A 1047 -8.16 -60.61 43.03
N VAL A 1048 -8.19 -59.47 43.69
CA VAL A 1048 -9.11 -59.18 44.79
C VAL A 1048 -10.22 -58.29 44.23
N VAL A 1049 -11.42 -58.82 44.07
CA VAL A 1049 -12.51 -58.09 43.39
C VAL A 1049 -13.46 -57.46 44.40
N GLN A 1050 -13.68 -56.16 44.27
CA GLN A 1050 -14.67 -55.44 45.08
C GLN A 1050 -16.08 -55.79 44.62
N ALA A 1051 -16.96 -56.11 45.57
CA ALA A 1051 -18.38 -56.34 45.27
C ALA A 1051 -19.03 -55.02 44.82
N THR A 1052 -19.71 -55.05 43.67
CA THR A 1052 -20.21 -53.86 42.97
C THR A 1052 -21.66 -54.08 42.55
N SER A 1053 -22.43 -53.00 42.36
CA SER A 1053 -23.77 -53.08 41.77
C SER A 1053 -23.68 -53.63 40.34
N LEU A 1054 -24.62 -54.52 39.97
CA LEU A 1054 -24.71 -55.16 38.65
C LEU A 1054 -24.72 -54.13 37.50
N SER A 1055 -23.56 -53.84 36.91
CA SER A 1055 -23.42 -53.15 35.63
C SER A 1055 -23.36 -54.20 34.52
N ASN A 1056 -24.34 -54.18 33.60
CA ASN A 1056 -24.45 -55.20 32.57
C ASN A 1056 -23.24 -55.12 31.61
N GLY A 1057 -22.47 -56.21 31.48
CA GLY A 1057 -21.34 -56.30 30.56
C GLY A 1057 -19.97 -55.81 31.09
N GLN A 1058 -19.78 -55.66 32.40
CA GLN A 1058 -18.44 -55.44 32.99
C GLN A 1058 -17.82 -56.73 33.56
N HIS A 1059 -16.54 -56.96 33.30
CA HIS A 1059 -15.80 -58.17 33.70
C HIS A 1059 -14.38 -57.80 34.16
N THR A 1060 -13.71 -58.64 34.95
CA THR A 1060 -12.33 -58.36 35.39
C THR A 1060 -11.37 -58.36 34.20
N ILE A 1061 -11.47 -59.38 33.34
CA ILE A 1061 -10.75 -59.46 32.07
C ILE A 1061 -11.77 -59.84 30.99
N GLN A 1062 -11.92 -58.99 29.97
CA GLN A 1062 -12.81 -59.21 28.85
C GLN A 1062 -12.00 -59.24 27.56
N GLY A 1063 -12.11 -60.31 26.78
CA GLY A 1063 -11.57 -60.29 25.43
C GLY A 1063 -12.63 -59.95 24.39
N LEU A 1064 -12.24 -59.07 23.47
CA LEU A 1064 -13.17 -58.36 22.58
C LEU A 1064 -13.07 -58.81 21.12
N LEU A 1065 -12.02 -59.55 20.74
CA LEU A 1065 -11.77 -60.00 19.36
C LEU A 1065 -11.44 -61.50 19.33
N SER A 1066 -11.60 -62.13 18.16
CA SER A 1066 -11.15 -63.52 17.94
C SER A 1066 -9.63 -63.70 17.88
N THR A 1067 -8.87 -62.60 17.87
CA THR A 1067 -7.40 -62.60 17.98
C THR A 1067 -6.90 -62.44 19.41
N SER A 1068 -7.78 -62.12 20.37
CA SER A 1068 -7.39 -61.85 21.75
C SER A 1068 -6.75 -63.09 22.40
N GLN A 1069 -5.65 -62.89 23.12
CA GLN A 1069 -5.00 -63.95 23.91
C GLN A 1069 -4.92 -63.52 25.37
N ILE A 1070 -5.53 -64.33 26.24
CA ILE A 1070 -5.58 -64.11 27.68
C ILE A 1070 -4.92 -65.30 28.37
N SER A 1071 -3.85 -65.05 29.13
CA SER A 1071 -3.08 -66.05 29.84
C SER A 1071 -3.08 -65.75 31.34
N LEU A 1072 -3.51 -66.72 32.16
CA LEU A 1072 -3.43 -66.69 33.62
C LEU A 1072 -2.56 -67.85 34.10
N GLN A 1073 -1.48 -67.53 34.83
CA GLN A 1073 -0.54 -68.52 35.35
C GLN A 1073 -0.32 -68.30 36.85
N ASN A 1074 -0.47 -69.36 37.65
CA ASN A 1074 -0.24 -69.30 39.11
C ASN A 1074 -1.07 -68.20 39.83
N CYS A 1075 -2.25 -67.88 39.29
CA CYS A 1075 -3.08 -66.80 39.79
C CYS A 1075 -4.03 -67.27 40.90
N GLN A 1076 -4.53 -66.31 41.66
CA GLN A 1076 -5.59 -66.50 42.64
C GLN A 1076 -6.75 -65.54 42.36
N TYR A 1077 -7.98 -65.94 42.71
CA TYR A 1077 -9.17 -65.11 42.58
C TYR A 1077 -9.96 -65.12 43.88
N HIS A 1078 -10.09 -63.94 44.50
CA HIS A 1078 -10.76 -63.75 45.79
C HIS A 1078 -11.73 -62.56 45.72
N MET A 1079 -12.78 -62.60 46.55
CA MET A 1079 -13.66 -61.45 46.77
C MET A 1079 -13.17 -60.61 47.94
N ALA A 1080 -13.26 -59.28 47.84
CA ALA A 1080 -12.79 -58.36 48.87
C ALA A 1080 -13.62 -58.41 50.18
N SER A 1081 -14.90 -58.81 50.09
CA SER A 1081 -15.81 -59.00 51.22
C SER A 1081 -16.79 -60.14 50.91
N SER A 1082 -17.11 -60.99 51.89
CA SER A 1082 -17.99 -62.16 51.74
C SER A 1082 -19.50 -61.85 51.81
N GLU A 1083 -19.90 -60.60 52.12
CA GLU A 1083 -21.31 -60.24 52.38
C GLU A 1083 -22.15 -59.91 51.13
N ILE A 1084 -21.52 -59.64 49.98
CA ILE A 1084 -22.19 -59.21 48.73
C ILE A 1084 -21.68 -60.04 47.55
N SER A 1085 -22.58 -60.49 46.66
CA SER A 1085 -22.20 -61.24 45.45
C SER A 1085 -21.42 -60.37 44.45
N ILE A 1086 -20.38 -60.91 43.83
CA ILE A 1086 -19.65 -60.22 42.75
C ILE A 1086 -20.44 -60.27 41.43
N GLY A 1087 -20.48 -59.14 40.72
CA GLY A 1087 -21.18 -58.96 39.43
C GLY A 1087 -20.35 -59.27 38.18
N LYS A 1088 -19.09 -59.69 38.34
CA LYS A 1088 -18.10 -59.78 37.26
C LYS A 1088 -17.54 -61.21 37.11
N SER A 1089 -17.37 -61.66 35.87
CA SER A 1089 -16.49 -62.81 35.56
C SER A 1089 -15.02 -62.44 35.75
N LEU A 1090 -14.19 -63.37 36.19
CA LEU A 1090 -12.72 -63.21 36.14
C LEU A 1090 -12.26 -63.10 34.69
N VAL A 1091 -12.71 -64.03 33.84
CA VAL A 1091 -12.46 -63.98 32.39
C VAL A 1091 -13.78 -64.16 31.64
N CYS A 1092 -14.05 -63.24 30.70
CA CYS A 1092 -15.18 -63.32 29.77
C CYS A 1092 -14.73 -63.15 28.32
N MET A 1093 -15.13 -64.10 27.46
CA MET A 1093 -14.88 -64.09 26.02
C MET A 1093 -16.18 -64.41 25.29
N LEU A 1094 -16.64 -63.48 24.44
CA LEU A 1094 -17.89 -63.61 23.68
C LEU A 1094 -17.68 -63.78 22.16
N LYS A 1095 -16.44 -63.62 21.67
CA LYS A 1095 -16.08 -63.71 20.25
C LYS A 1095 -15.38 -65.02 19.91
N GLY A 1096 -14.06 -65.03 19.99
CA GLY A 1096 -13.21 -66.19 19.75
C GLY A 1096 -11.90 -66.03 20.53
N GLY A 1097 -10.77 -66.51 20.01
CA GLY A 1097 -9.44 -66.27 20.59
C GLY A 1097 -8.97 -67.33 21.59
N THR A 1098 -7.82 -67.09 22.21
CA THR A 1098 -7.14 -68.09 23.05
C THR A 1098 -7.19 -67.70 24.52
N GLN A 1099 -7.74 -68.58 25.35
CA GLN A 1099 -7.71 -68.47 26.81
C GLN A 1099 -6.91 -69.63 27.40
N THR A 1100 -5.82 -69.32 28.09
CA THR A 1100 -4.98 -70.32 28.77
C THR A 1100 -4.95 -70.02 30.26
N ILE A 1101 -5.53 -70.90 31.06
CA ILE A 1101 -5.63 -70.75 32.52
C ILE A 1101 -4.94 -71.96 33.14
N THR A 1102 -3.84 -71.73 33.84
CA THR A 1102 -3.03 -72.79 34.45
C THR A 1102 -2.71 -72.46 35.91
N ASN A 1103 -2.92 -73.42 36.80
CA ASN A 1103 -2.65 -73.27 38.23
C ASN A 1103 -3.42 -72.09 38.87
N LEU A 1104 -4.68 -71.91 38.48
CA LEU A 1104 -5.58 -70.91 39.08
C LEU A 1104 -6.22 -71.49 40.35
N THR A 1105 -6.16 -70.75 41.45
CA THR A 1105 -6.93 -71.06 42.67
C THR A 1105 -8.06 -70.06 42.85
N VAL A 1106 -9.30 -70.56 42.87
CA VAL A 1106 -10.50 -69.78 43.15
C VAL A 1106 -11.12 -70.33 44.43
N SER A 1107 -11.22 -69.49 45.46
CA SER A 1107 -11.78 -69.89 46.76
C SER A 1107 -12.71 -68.83 47.32
N ASP A 1108 -13.79 -69.28 47.97
CA ASP A 1108 -14.70 -68.42 48.74
C ASP A 1108 -15.33 -67.31 47.91
N ILE A 1109 -15.85 -67.64 46.72
CA ILE A 1109 -16.50 -66.68 45.82
C ILE A 1109 -18.01 -66.87 45.84
N THR A 1110 -18.75 -65.78 46.09
CA THR A 1110 -20.19 -65.71 45.81
C THR A 1110 -20.42 -64.76 44.63
N SER A 1111 -20.99 -65.25 43.51
CA SER A 1111 -21.08 -64.50 42.25
C SER A 1111 -22.45 -64.63 41.57
N VAL A 1112 -22.91 -63.56 40.91
CA VAL A 1112 -24.08 -63.61 40.02
C VAL A 1112 -23.71 -63.99 38.57
N GLU A 1113 -22.44 -63.88 38.19
CA GLU A 1113 -21.89 -64.31 36.89
C GLU A 1113 -21.07 -65.61 36.99
N ASN A 1114 -20.79 -66.25 35.85
CA ASN A 1114 -19.80 -67.34 35.81
C ASN A 1114 -18.40 -66.78 36.07
N ILE A 1115 -17.54 -67.50 36.79
CA ILE A 1115 -16.16 -67.05 37.05
C ILE A 1115 -15.35 -67.06 35.75
N ILE A 1116 -15.51 -68.11 34.94
CA ILE A 1116 -14.93 -68.21 33.60
C ILE A 1116 -16.06 -68.38 32.60
N LYS A 1117 -16.14 -67.48 31.62
CA LYS A 1117 -17.20 -67.42 30.61
C LYS A 1117 -16.59 -67.39 29.22
N ALA A 1118 -16.88 -68.41 28.41
CA ALA A 1118 -16.39 -68.53 27.04
C ALA A 1118 -17.56 -68.88 26.11
N GLU A 1119 -18.23 -67.87 25.56
CA GLU A 1119 -19.32 -68.04 24.61
C GLU A 1119 -18.79 -67.72 23.22
N PHE A 1120 -18.22 -68.70 22.54
CA PHE A 1120 -17.55 -68.46 21.27
C PHE A 1120 -18.59 -68.35 20.13
N ASP A 1121 -18.72 -67.15 19.57
CA ASP A 1121 -19.44 -66.86 18.32
C ASP A 1121 -18.50 -66.77 17.09
N GLU A 1122 -17.21 -67.06 17.28
CA GLU A 1122 -16.13 -67.24 16.28
C GLU A 1122 -15.15 -68.34 16.72
N SER A 1123 -14.07 -68.61 15.97
CA SER A 1123 -13.06 -69.63 16.33
C SER A 1123 -12.31 -69.26 17.61
N GLY A 1124 -12.18 -70.19 18.55
CA GLY A 1124 -11.58 -69.94 19.86
C GLY A 1124 -11.27 -71.19 20.67
N THR A 1125 -10.31 -71.07 21.59
CA THR A 1125 -9.79 -72.15 22.41
C THR A 1125 -9.79 -71.74 23.88
N LEU A 1126 -10.35 -72.61 24.74
CA LEU A 1126 -10.26 -72.49 26.19
C LEU A 1126 -9.49 -73.68 26.77
N THR A 1127 -8.35 -73.42 27.42
CA THR A 1127 -7.59 -74.42 28.16
C THR A 1127 -7.56 -74.07 29.65
N ILE A 1128 -8.05 -74.99 30.49
CA ILE A 1128 -7.94 -74.90 31.95
C ILE A 1128 -7.15 -76.10 32.46
N SER A 1129 -6.02 -75.87 33.12
CA SER A 1129 -5.20 -76.96 33.65
C SER A 1129 -4.72 -76.72 35.08
N ASN A 1130 -4.57 -77.80 35.86
CA ASN A 1130 -4.04 -77.78 37.23
C ASN A 1130 -4.72 -76.78 38.18
N SER A 1131 -6.00 -76.45 37.95
CA SER A 1131 -6.68 -75.37 38.68
C SER A 1131 -7.62 -75.92 39.76
N GLN A 1132 -7.85 -75.13 40.81
CA GLN A 1132 -8.70 -75.49 41.95
C GLN A 1132 -9.82 -74.46 42.09
N PHE A 1133 -11.07 -74.92 42.14
CA PHE A 1133 -12.24 -74.10 42.41
C PHE A 1133 -12.95 -74.67 43.64
N GLU A 1134 -12.97 -73.92 44.74
CA GLU A 1134 -13.47 -74.37 46.04
C GLU A 1134 -14.47 -73.37 46.61
N ARG A 1135 -15.63 -73.84 47.11
CA ARG A 1135 -16.67 -72.98 47.73
C ARG A 1135 -17.11 -71.81 46.82
N VAL A 1136 -17.31 -72.09 45.53
CA VAL A 1136 -17.87 -71.12 44.58
C VAL A 1136 -19.41 -71.22 44.58
N THR A 1137 -20.08 -70.18 45.08
CA THR A 1137 -21.54 -70.08 45.15
C THR A 1137 -22.06 -69.17 44.04
N LYS A 1138 -22.94 -69.70 43.17
CA LYS A 1138 -23.64 -68.89 42.16
C LYS A 1138 -25.03 -68.51 42.65
N THR A 1139 -25.34 -67.22 42.68
CA THR A 1139 -26.61 -66.69 43.24
C THR A 1139 -27.63 -66.25 42.20
N SER A 1140 -27.26 -66.16 40.92
CA SER A 1140 -28.18 -65.76 39.83
C SER A 1140 -28.93 -66.94 39.21
N ASN A 1141 -30.24 -66.79 39.05
CA ASN A 1141 -31.10 -67.73 38.33
C ASN A 1141 -31.22 -67.43 36.81
N SER A 1142 -30.74 -66.28 36.34
CA SER A 1142 -30.87 -65.84 34.93
C SER A 1142 -29.65 -66.15 34.07
N VAL A 1143 -28.47 -66.35 34.67
CA VAL A 1143 -27.23 -66.69 33.94
C VAL A 1143 -27.07 -68.22 33.91
N ILE A 1144 -27.04 -68.84 32.74
CA ILE A 1144 -26.89 -70.31 32.58
C ILE A 1144 -25.44 -70.75 32.87
N GLY A 1145 -25.23 -71.92 33.49
CA GLY A 1145 -23.90 -72.51 33.79
C GLY A 1145 -23.46 -72.36 35.25
N GLY A 1146 -22.43 -73.11 35.69
CA GLY A 1146 -21.91 -73.11 37.08
C GLY A 1146 -20.74 -72.15 37.28
N THR A 1147 -19.64 -72.62 37.89
CA THR A 1147 -18.37 -71.88 37.98
C THR A 1147 -17.84 -71.46 36.60
N THR A 1148 -18.05 -72.31 35.59
CA THR A 1148 -17.66 -72.07 34.20
C THR A 1148 -18.88 -72.18 33.29
N LYS A 1149 -18.97 -71.32 32.27
CA LYS A 1149 -19.91 -71.47 31.16
C LYS A 1149 -19.13 -71.47 29.85
N VAL A 1150 -19.39 -72.46 29.01
CA VAL A 1150 -18.78 -72.56 27.69
C VAL A 1150 -19.83 -72.87 26.63
N ILE A 1151 -19.87 -72.09 25.56
CA ILE A 1151 -20.69 -72.33 24.37
C ILE A 1151 -19.75 -72.42 23.16
N LEU A 1152 -19.86 -73.52 22.42
CA LEU A 1152 -19.06 -73.81 21.23
C LEU A 1152 -19.98 -73.78 20.01
N SER A 1153 -19.92 -72.69 19.24
CA SER A 1153 -20.82 -72.49 18.09
C SER A 1153 -20.18 -72.86 16.76
N TYR A 1154 -18.86 -73.14 16.72
CA TYR A 1154 -18.07 -73.43 15.52
C TYR A 1154 -17.27 -74.72 15.65
N ALA A 1155 -17.08 -75.42 14.51
CA ALA A 1155 -16.33 -76.68 14.46
C ALA A 1155 -14.86 -76.56 14.88
N SER A 1156 -14.28 -75.35 14.81
CA SER A 1156 -12.91 -75.06 15.24
C SER A 1156 -12.80 -74.70 16.72
N ASN A 1157 -13.91 -74.59 17.46
CA ASN A 1157 -13.85 -74.29 18.89
C ASN A 1157 -13.31 -75.49 19.68
N GLN A 1158 -12.36 -75.23 20.59
CA GLN A 1158 -11.74 -76.26 21.42
C GLN A 1158 -11.84 -75.91 22.90
N VAL A 1159 -12.14 -76.91 23.72
CA VAL A 1159 -12.12 -76.80 25.18
C VAL A 1159 -11.34 -77.97 25.74
N SER A 1160 -10.33 -77.68 26.56
CA SER A 1160 -9.55 -78.67 27.26
C SER A 1160 -9.50 -78.33 28.74
N ILE A 1161 -10.07 -79.20 29.58
CA ILE A 1161 -9.96 -79.10 31.04
C ILE A 1161 -9.23 -80.33 31.55
N SER A 1162 -8.05 -80.15 32.14
CA SER A 1162 -7.21 -81.25 32.63
C SER A 1162 -6.70 -80.99 34.04
N ASN A 1163 -6.53 -82.06 34.84
CA ASN A 1163 -5.96 -82.00 36.20
C ASN A 1163 -6.55 -80.92 37.12
N SER A 1164 -7.80 -80.53 36.92
CA SER A 1164 -8.46 -79.44 37.68
C SER A 1164 -9.56 -80.00 38.58
N GLN A 1165 -9.76 -79.41 39.76
CA GLN A 1165 -10.74 -79.85 40.75
C GLN A 1165 -11.79 -78.76 40.99
N PHE A 1166 -13.06 -79.16 41.00
CA PHE A 1166 -14.20 -78.33 41.34
C PHE A 1166 -14.85 -78.95 42.59
N LYS A 1167 -14.67 -78.32 43.75
CA LYS A 1167 -15.04 -78.85 45.08
C LYS A 1167 -16.11 -78.03 45.78
#